data_AF-A0A0N4UZA8-F1
#
_entry.id   AF-A0A0N4UZA8-F1
#
_cell.length_a   1.000
_cell.length_b   1.000
_cell.length_c   1.000
_cell.angle_alpha   90.00
_cell.angle_beta   90.00
_cell.angle_gamma   90.00
#
_symmetry.space_group_name_H-M   'P 1'
#
loop_
_entity.id
_entity.type
_entity.pdbx_description
1 polymer ?
#
loop_
_entity_poly.entity_id
_entity_poly.type
_entity_poly.pdbx_seq_one_letter_code
_entity_poly.pdbx_strand_id
1 'polypeptide(L)'
;MPVLTTVEIEALREKVKELGNEIRKLKEEKADPNLIKEKVARMLEKKKLLEGDAAGKFVVKFPKGTRDFGPKAAAIRDDVLQIISNCFVVHCARKMDTSVYELKEVLLGKYGEEGGKLIFDLADCGGESFSLRYDLTVRVPFARYLALNDLVYMKRYNIGKVYRRDQPVMTRGRYREFYQCDFDIAGECRVPMESEAECLKVVDEVLSKLGLGAYEIKLNHRALLEGMFAVCGIETGLFKTVCSSIDKLDKVPWEKVREELIGEKQVNVQAVDKLEKMVRMREQNRALTNVELLERFRSDIEMGCNQKIQKALADLNTLLSHCVTMGIEKRVAFEPALARGLDYYTGAIFETVYKGNLVFYFSVGIGEMTLDGETEGKTHVGTVAAGGRYDNLVEMFSASKTHVPCVGVSFGVERLFSIMELKAQVENSTIRTCATDVYVGSAQKNLLPERLKVCGELWDGDVRAEMAFKANPKMLNQLQYCEDRSIPLVAIIGEREINEGIIKIRDVVTRDEKDIPRGEMLKELKGRLPTHMAGSELRYSTVDERILHTITDCFRKHGAETIDTPVFELRDVLLGKYGMDNEKHFVDLKDQGGEIITMRYDLTVPFARYLSMNKVQNMKRYHYGRVYRKNKNGLEKIGEMACYDFDIAGVYDSMLPDAECLRIIVEVLTKLGLKNFEIRVNHCSLLEKFLLSSGVQMKYLDLVLSFLQRLSEKSWGEVSLMLSCEAHLSNETISKLEHFLKVQGDGAAIGNATLLDVYDGDSAFSNQGKEAIAELRLLLHYCALHNIDSYVVVDPSLVPRFSYYTGMIFIVRIENYGAGEGDCPSSVIARGGRYDALVSMFSSKKQRVPSVGFSFDVDELKRVYRIKEKVENLPNHLLETEVVVASTTGDLLADRQELLCELWDSGLKAEMCSYSNYVGVEAKYCEENGVPLLLTLNEDGTVKLKDIRKKSEEVTIYENISRTSEHSSS
;
A
#
# COMPACT_ATOMS: atom_id res chain seq x y z
N MET A 1 31.92 -6.98 -23.24
CA MET A 1 33.33 -7.44 -23.27
C MET A 1 33.36 -8.91 -23.61
N PRO A 2 34.40 -9.44 -24.28
CA PRO A 2 34.44 -10.85 -24.67
C PRO A 2 34.59 -11.76 -23.45
N VAL A 3 33.82 -12.86 -23.44
CA VAL A 3 33.86 -13.90 -22.39
C VAL A 3 35.15 -14.72 -22.59
N LEU A 4 36.01 -14.77 -21.56
CA LEU A 4 37.25 -15.55 -21.58
C LEU A 4 36.94 -17.06 -21.65
N THR A 5 37.67 -17.78 -22.49
CA THR A 5 37.57 -19.23 -22.63
C THR A 5 38.15 -19.96 -21.40
N THR A 6 37.74 -21.21 -21.16
CA THR A 6 38.22 -22.02 -20.01
C THR A 6 39.74 -22.15 -19.96
N VAL A 7 40.40 -22.21 -21.12
CA VAL A 7 41.87 -22.27 -21.26
C VAL A 7 42.53 -20.96 -20.82
N GLU A 8 41.92 -19.81 -21.14
CA GLU A 8 42.43 -18.50 -20.74
C GLU A 8 42.29 -18.26 -19.23
N ILE A 9 41.21 -18.76 -18.62
CA ILE A 9 40.99 -18.70 -17.17
C ILE A 9 42.06 -19.50 -16.41
N GLU A 10 42.38 -20.71 -16.85
CA GLU A 10 43.43 -21.52 -16.22
C GLU A 10 44.82 -20.88 -16.36
N ALA A 11 45.16 -20.36 -17.54
CA ALA A 11 46.41 -19.64 -17.77
C ALA A 11 46.55 -18.37 -16.92
N LEU A 12 45.43 -17.67 -16.66
CA LEU A 12 45.41 -16.52 -15.74
C LEU A 12 45.57 -16.95 -14.27
N ARG A 13 44.97 -18.07 -13.83
CA ARG A 13 45.10 -18.60 -12.46
C ARG A 13 46.54 -18.94 -12.13
N GLU A 14 47.24 -19.60 -13.06
CA GLU A 14 48.67 -19.89 -12.96
C GLU A 14 49.49 -18.62 -12.77
N LYS A 15 49.26 -17.59 -13.60
CA LYS A 15 49.97 -16.30 -13.51
C LYS A 15 49.73 -15.55 -12.19
N VAL A 16 48.52 -15.63 -11.61
CA VAL A 16 48.26 -15.04 -10.29
C VAL A 16 48.97 -15.81 -9.18
N LYS A 17 49.07 -17.13 -9.29
CA LYS A 17 49.80 -17.97 -8.34
C LYS A 17 51.31 -17.70 -8.39
N GLU A 18 51.88 -17.54 -9.58
CA GLU A 18 53.28 -17.15 -9.77
C GLU A 18 53.59 -15.78 -9.15
N LEU A 19 52.77 -14.76 -9.44
CA LEU A 19 52.90 -13.43 -8.83
C LEU A 19 52.78 -13.48 -7.30
N GLY A 20 51.96 -14.38 -6.75
CA GLY A 20 51.83 -14.59 -5.31
C GLY A 20 53.07 -15.15 -4.65
N ASN A 21 53.71 -16.11 -5.31
CA ASN A 21 54.96 -16.69 -4.85
C ASN A 21 56.11 -15.68 -4.96
N GLU A 22 56.12 -14.86 -6.02
CA GLU A 22 57.13 -13.83 -6.23
C GLU A 22 57.03 -12.71 -5.17
N ILE A 23 55.82 -12.27 -4.82
CA ILE A 23 55.60 -11.28 -3.76
C ILE A 23 56.00 -11.84 -2.39
N ARG A 24 55.78 -13.14 -2.13
CA ARG A 24 56.25 -13.78 -0.88
C ARG A 24 57.77 -13.76 -0.79
N LYS A 25 58.48 -14.15 -1.85
CA LYS A 25 59.95 -14.06 -1.91
C LYS A 25 60.46 -12.63 -1.71
N LEU A 26 59.87 -11.65 -2.40
CA LEU A 26 60.28 -10.25 -2.27
C LEU A 26 60.06 -9.68 -0.85
N LYS A 27 59.03 -10.16 -0.15
CA LYS A 27 58.78 -9.81 1.26
C LYS A 27 59.78 -10.49 2.22
N GLU A 28 60.15 -11.73 1.94
CA GLU A 28 61.17 -12.47 2.71
C GLU A 28 62.56 -11.85 2.52
N GLU A 29 62.88 -11.38 1.32
CA GLU A 29 64.14 -10.73 0.96
C GLU A 29 64.21 -9.23 1.36
N LYS A 30 63.17 -8.69 1.99
CA LYS A 30 63.03 -7.26 2.38
C LYS A 30 63.32 -6.30 1.21
N ALA A 31 62.83 -6.63 0.02
CA ALA A 31 62.96 -5.79 -1.17
C ALA A 31 62.20 -4.45 -1.03
N ASP A 32 62.45 -3.51 -1.95
CA ASP A 32 61.86 -2.18 -1.96
C ASP A 32 60.31 -2.22 -1.81
N PRO A 33 59.74 -1.54 -0.79
CA PRO A 33 58.30 -1.48 -0.56
C PRO A 33 57.48 -1.00 -1.76
N ASN A 34 58.04 -0.13 -2.61
CA ASN A 34 57.33 0.38 -3.79
C ASN A 34 57.18 -0.70 -4.86
N LEU A 35 58.21 -1.53 -5.05
CA LEU A 35 58.18 -2.66 -5.98
C LEU A 35 57.16 -3.73 -5.52
N ILE A 36 57.08 -3.98 -4.22
CA ILE A 36 56.09 -4.89 -3.64
C ILE A 36 54.68 -4.35 -3.87
N LYS A 37 54.44 -3.05 -3.66
CA LYS A 37 53.13 -2.41 -3.92
C LYS A 37 52.72 -2.51 -5.38
N GLU A 38 53.64 -2.26 -6.32
CA GLU A 38 53.37 -2.36 -7.75
C GLU A 38 52.99 -3.79 -8.16
N LYS A 39 53.73 -4.80 -7.67
CA LYS A 39 53.41 -6.21 -7.95
C LYS A 39 52.11 -6.67 -7.30
N VAL A 40 51.78 -6.18 -6.10
CA VAL A 40 50.48 -6.42 -5.46
C VAL A 40 49.35 -5.80 -6.30
N ALA A 41 49.52 -4.58 -6.82
CA ALA A 41 48.53 -3.93 -7.68
C ALA A 41 48.30 -4.72 -8.98
N ARG A 42 49.38 -5.15 -9.66
CA ARG A 42 49.30 -6.00 -10.86
C ARG A 42 48.64 -7.36 -10.60
N MET A 43 48.92 -7.98 -9.45
CA MET A 43 48.24 -9.21 -9.06
C MET A 43 46.74 -8.96 -8.85
N LEU A 44 46.37 -7.89 -8.15
CA LEU A 44 44.96 -7.53 -7.91
C LEU A 44 44.22 -7.23 -9.21
N GLU A 45 44.86 -6.57 -10.17
CA GLU A 45 44.30 -6.28 -11.49
C GLU A 45 44.07 -7.56 -12.31
N LYS A 46 45.03 -8.50 -12.30
CA LYS A 46 44.84 -9.82 -12.92
C LYS A 46 43.82 -10.70 -12.18
N LYS A 47 43.70 -10.54 -10.87
CA LYS A 47 42.67 -11.21 -10.07
C LYS A 47 41.27 -10.69 -10.40
N LYS A 48 41.12 -9.38 -10.64
CA LYS A 48 39.87 -8.81 -11.17
C LYS A 48 39.50 -9.39 -12.54
N LEU A 49 40.48 -9.60 -13.43
CA LEU A 49 40.25 -10.24 -14.72
C LEU A 49 39.84 -11.72 -14.61
N LEU A 50 40.37 -12.44 -13.61
CA LEU A 50 40.01 -13.84 -13.30
C LEU A 50 38.63 -14.02 -12.70
N GLU A 51 38.24 -13.06 -11.87
CA GLU A 51 36.91 -13.02 -11.30
C GLU A 51 35.89 -12.65 -12.39
N GLY A 52 36.31 -12.17 -13.58
CA GLY A 52 35.42 -11.43 -14.48
C GLY A 52 34.81 -10.27 -13.71
N ASP A 53 33.78 -9.60 -14.24
CA ASP A 53 32.80 -9.01 -13.34
C ASP A 53 32.07 -10.14 -12.60
N ALA A 54 32.73 -10.84 -11.66
CA ALA A 54 32.03 -11.55 -10.61
C ALA A 54 31.34 -10.46 -9.81
N ALA A 55 30.12 -10.15 -10.26
CA ALA A 55 29.07 -9.37 -9.62
C ALA A 55 29.63 -8.61 -8.41
N GLY A 56 30.15 -7.40 -8.68
CA GLY A 56 30.77 -6.56 -7.67
C GLY A 56 29.98 -6.66 -6.37
N LYS A 57 30.65 -7.19 -5.33
CA LYS A 57 30.10 -7.55 -4.01
C LYS A 57 28.68 -7.04 -3.83
N PHE A 58 27.67 -7.83 -4.21
CA PHE A 58 26.28 -7.40 -4.29
C PHE A 58 25.86 -6.72 -2.98
N VAL A 59 25.81 -5.38 -3.00
CA VAL A 59 25.45 -4.57 -1.84
C VAL A 59 23.95 -4.40 -1.91
N VAL A 60 23.25 -5.07 -0.99
CA VAL A 60 21.83 -4.84 -0.82
C VAL A 60 21.64 -3.39 -0.38
N LYS A 61 21.11 -2.55 -1.26
CA LYS A 61 20.84 -1.14 -1.03
C LYS A 61 19.48 -0.78 -1.60
N PHE A 62 18.83 0.21 -1.00
CA PHE A 62 17.59 0.77 -1.55
C PHE A 62 17.89 1.65 -2.75
N PRO A 63 16.95 1.77 -3.71
CA PRO A 63 16.89 2.94 -4.58
C PRO A 63 16.93 4.23 -3.75
N LYS A 64 17.59 5.26 -4.27
CA LYS A 64 17.74 6.52 -3.54
C LYS A 64 16.37 7.12 -3.23
N GLY A 65 16.11 7.40 -1.96
CA GLY A 65 14.87 8.03 -1.52
C GLY A 65 13.68 7.07 -1.36
N THR A 66 13.90 5.76 -1.28
CA THR A 66 12.88 4.78 -0.84
C THR A 66 13.29 4.12 0.48
N ARG A 67 12.32 3.52 1.19
CA ARG A 67 12.54 2.77 2.44
C ARG A 67 11.51 1.65 2.60
N ASP A 68 11.89 0.59 3.30
CA ASP A 68 10.93 -0.42 3.76
C ASP A 68 10.26 0.01 5.06
N PHE A 69 9.02 -0.40 5.24
CA PHE A 69 8.27 -0.22 6.47
C PHE A 69 8.09 -1.54 7.19
N GLY A 70 8.84 -1.72 8.28
CA GLY A 70 8.68 -2.88 9.15
C GLY A 70 7.34 -2.88 9.89
N PRO A 71 6.99 -3.97 10.60
CA PRO A 71 5.66 -4.19 11.17
C PRO A 71 5.13 -3.07 12.07
N LYS A 72 5.98 -2.50 12.92
CA LYS A 72 5.57 -1.41 13.82
C LYS A 72 5.20 -0.15 13.04
N ALA A 73 6.02 0.23 12.07
CA ALA A 73 5.75 1.40 11.22
C ALA A 73 4.54 1.14 10.31
N ALA A 74 4.42 -0.06 9.74
CA ALA A 74 3.30 -0.46 8.90
C ALA A 74 1.97 -0.48 9.67
N ALA A 75 1.95 -0.96 10.92
CA ALA A 75 0.75 -0.92 11.77
C ALA A 75 0.29 0.51 12.04
N ILE A 76 1.21 1.42 12.41
CA ILE A 76 0.89 2.85 12.62
C ILE A 76 0.36 3.49 11.34
N ARG A 77 0.95 3.14 10.19
CA ARG A 77 0.49 3.63 8.89
C ARG A 77 -0.91 3.17 8.58
N ASP A 78 -1.20 1.88 8.75
CA ASP A 78 -2.53 1.31 8.53
C ASP A 78 -3.56 2.00 9.44
N ASP A 79 -3.23 2.24 10.71
CA ASP A 79 -4.12 2.96 11.65
C ASP A 79 -4.41 4.39 11.19
N VAL A 80 -3.38 5.15 10.80
CA VAL A 80 -3.53 6.53 10.31
C VAL A 80 -4.33 6.57 9.00
N LEU A 81 -4.04 5.66 8.06
CA LEU A 81 -4.77 5.56 6.80
C LEU A 81 -6.22 5.16 7.01
N GLN A 82 -6.52 4.29 7.98
CA GLN A 82 -7.88 3.90 8.32
C GLN A 82 -8.66 5.07 8.93
N ILE A 83 -8.05 5.86 9.83
CA ILE A 83 -8.67 7.07 10.39
C ILE A 83 -9.03 8.06 9.27
N ILE A 84 -8.07 8.31 8.36
CA ILE A 84 -8.26 9.20 7.21
C ILE A 84 -9.39 8.68 6.30
N SER A 85 -9.35 7.40 5.94
CA SER A 85 -10.36 6.77 5.08
C SER A 85 -11.75 6.82 5.70
N ASN A 86 -11.86 6.58 7.01
CA ASN A 86 -13.14 6.64 7.73
C ASN A 86 -13.71 8.07 7.70
N CYS A 87 -12.87 9.10 7.87
CA CYS A 87 -13.33 10.49 7.75
C CYS A 87 -13.85 10.79 6.34
N PHE A 88 -13.13 10.38 5.30
CA PHE A 88 -13.60 10.59 3.91
C PHE A 88 -14.94 9.88 3.63
N VAL A 89 -15.12 8.68 4.17
CA VAL A 89 -16.35 7.90 4.04
C VAL A 89 -17.53 8.55 4.78
N VAL A 90 -17.30 9.12 5.97
CA VAL A 90 -18.33 9.88 6.73
C VAL A 90 -18.82 11.09 5.92
N HIS A 91 -17.93 11.72 5.18
CA HIS A 91 -18.24 12.83 4.24
C HIS A 91 -18.81 12.35 2.89
N CYS A 92 -19.19 11.08 2.78
CA CYS A 92 -19.79 10.47 1.58
C CYS A 92 -18.89 10.47 0.33
N ALA A 93 -17.57 10.56 0.50
CA ALA A 93 -16.65 10.48 -0.62
C ALA A 93 -16.48 9.04 -1.12
N ARG A 94 -16.49 8.87 -2.44
CA ARG A 94 -16.28 7.57 -3.09
C ARG A 94 -14.80 7.24 -3.19
N LYS A 95 -14.43 6.00 -2.86
CA LYS A 95 -13.07 5.52 -3.08
C LYS A 95 -12.79 5.40 -4.58
N MET A 96 -11.68 5.98 -5.01
CA MET A 96 -11.18 5.84 -6.37
C MET A 96 -9.75 5.36 -6.34
N ASP A 97 -9.41 4.46 -7.26
CA ASP A 97 -8.04 4.01 -7.46
C ASP A 97 -7.71 4.09 -8.96
N THR A 98 -6.51 4.57 -9.27
CA THR A 98 -6.02 4.80 -10.65
C THR A 98 -4.75 4.00 -10.88
N SER A 99 -4.39 3.77 -12.15
CA SER A 99 -3.12 3.13 -12.47
C SER A 99 -1.94 3.96 -11.94
N VAL A 100 -0.83 3.28 -11.66
CA VAL A 100 0.40 3.90 -11.16
C VAL A 100 1.15 4.68 -12.25
N TYR A 101 0.97 4.29 -13.52
CA TYR A 101 1.51 5.00 -14.67
C TYR A 101 0.38 5.55 -15.54
N GLU A 102 0.66 6.65 -16.21
CA GLU A 102 -0.23 7.29 -17.19
C GLU A 102 0.57 7.57 -18.47
N LEU A 103 -0.13 7.90 -19.55
CA LEU A 103 0.52 8.33 -20.79
C LEU A 103 1.37 9.57 -20.53
N LYS A 104 2.58 9.61 -21.07
CA LYS A 104 3.52 10.73 -20.86
C LYS A 104 2.92 12.06 -21.35
N GLU A 105 2.20 12.05 -22.47
CA GLU A 105 1.51 13.22 -23.02
C GLU A 105 0.45 13.80 -22.08
N VAL A 106 -0.18 12.95 -21.28
CA VAL A 106 -1.21 13.34 -20.31
C VAL A 106 -0.60 14.13 -19.13
N LEU A 107 0.64 13.82 -18.75
CA LEU A 107 1.36 14.50 -17.66
C LEU A 107 2.16 15.73 -18.11
N LEU A 108 2.63 15.76 -19.37
CA LEU A 108 3.46 16.86 -19.88
C LEU A 108 2.69 18.18 -19.97
N GLY A 109 3.37 19.29 -19.65
CA GLY A 109 2.82 20.65 -19.76
C GLY A 109 1.88 21.09 -18.64
N LYS A 110 1.57 20.21 -17.65
CA LYS A 110 0.65 20.52 -16.54
C LYS A 110 1.34 20.98 -15.25
N TYR A 111 2.59 20.56 -15.04
CA TYR A 111 3.35 20.77 -13.81
C TYR A 111 4.41 21.89 -13.93
N GLY A 112 4.29 22.76 -14.92
CA GLY A 112 5.31 23.77 -15.23
C GLY A 112 6.65 23.17 -15.70
N GLU A 113 7.65 24.03 -15.90
CA GLU A 113 8.98 23.61 -16.40
C GLU A 113 9.78 22.80 -15.39
N GLU A 114 9.60 23.06 -14.09
CA GLU A 114 10.31 22.36 -13.02
C GLU A 114 9.68 21.00 -12.70
N GLY A 115 8.34 20.91 -12.59
CA GLY A 115 7.65 19.67 -12.28
C GLY A 115 7.78 18.62 -13.37
N GLY A 116 7.79 19.03 -14.64
CA GLY A 116 7.99 18.12 -15.78
C GLY A 116 9.35 17.40 -15.78
N LYS A 117 10.40 18.02 -15.22
CA LYS A 117 11.75 17.41 -15.11
C LYS A 117 11.84 16.36 -13.99
N LEU A 118 10.89 16.38 -13.07
CA LEU A 118 10.87 15.54 -11.86
C LEU A 118 10.04 14.26 -12.03
N ILE A 119 9.52 13.99 -13.23
CA ILE A 119 8.70 12.81 -13.53
C ILE A 119 9.59 11.61 -13.87
N PHE A 120 9.20 10.42 -13.37
CA PHE A 120 9.82 9.15 -13.74
C PHE A 120 9.22 8.63 -15.04
N ASP A 121 10.06 8.47 -16.06
CA ASP A 121 9.68 7.89 -17.35
C ASP A 121 10.00 6.39 -17.37
N LEU A 122 9.08 5.60 -17.91
CA LEU A 122 9.31 4.19 -18.19
C LEU A 122 10.23 4.04 -19.40
N ALA A 123 11.06 3.01 -19.39
CA ALA A 123 11.89 2.67 -20.53
C ALA A 123 10.99 2.31 -21.72
N ASP A 124 11.40 2.76 -22.91
CA ASP A 124 10.70 2.44 -24.14
C ASP A 124 10.67 0.92 -24.33
N CYS A 125 9.45 0.40 -24.37
CA CYS A 125 9.16 -1.01 -24.58
C CYS A 125 8.53 -1.22 -25.95
N GLY A 126 8.85 -0.39 -26.96
CA GLY A 126 8.35 -0.52 -28.34
C GLY A 126 6.88 -0.13 -28.54
N GLY A 127 6.27 0.50 -27.53
CA GLY A 127 4.89 0.97 -27.53
C GLY A 127 4.75 2.44 -27.12
N GLU A 128 3.62 2.78 -26.49
CA GLU A 128 3.34 4.14 -26.01
C GLU A 128 4.31 4.56 -24.89
N SER A 129 4.64 5.85 -24.82
CA SER A 129 5.48 6.38 -23.75
C SER A 129 4.67 6.59 -22.47
N PHE A 130 5.07 5.90 -21.40
CA PHE A 130 4.43 5.99 -20.09
C PHE A 130 5.34 6.69 -19.07
N SER A 131 4.70 7.34 -18.10
CA SER A 131 5.35 8.01 -16.98
C SER A 131 4.60 7.70 -15.68
N LEU A 132 5.32 7.58 -14.57
CA LEU A 132 4.71 7.37 -13.25
C LEU A 132 3.97 8.63 -12.80
N ARG A 133 2.87 8.44 -12.07
CA ARG A 133 2.08 9.55 -11.51
C ARG A 133 2.91 10.38 -10.52
N TYR A 134 2.96 11.69 -10.76
CA TYR A 134 3.69 12.66 -9.95
C TYR A 134 2.98 12.97 -8.62
N ASP A 135 1.66 12.84 -8.61
CA ASP A 135 0.78 12.94 -7.46
C ASP A 135 -0.52 12.18 -7.71
N LEU A 136 -1.37 12.13 -6.69
CA LEU A 136 -2.77 11.74 -6.82
C LEU A 136 -3.65 12.97 -7.13
N THR A 137 -3.20 14.16 -6.66
CA THR A 137 -4.01 15.38 -6.55
C THR A 137 -3.80 16.35 -7.67
N VAL A 138 -2.83 16.15 -8.56
CA VAL A 138 -2.87 16.79 -9.87
C VAL A 138 -3.66 15.85 -10.77
N ARG A 139 -4.98 15.80 -10.52
CA ARG A 139 -5.94 16.61 -11.30
C ARG A 139 -5.90 16.30 -12.81
N VAL A 140 -5.26 15.19 -13.17
CA VAL A 140 -5.05 14.65 -14.49
C VAL A 140 -5.63 13.23 -14.52
N PRO A 141 -5.29 12.28 -13.62
CA PRO A 141 -6.02 11.00 -13.60
C PRO A 141 -7.50 11.19 -13.23
N PHE A 142 -7.79 12.05 -12.24
CA PHE A 142 -9.16 12.36 -11.85
C PHE A 142 -9.90 13.19 -12.92
N ALA A 143 -9.28 14.26 -13.44
CA ALA A 143 -9.90 15.05 -14.51
C ALA A 143 -10.08 14.25 -15.80
N ARG A 144 -9.11 13.39 -16.17
CA ARG A 144 -9.23 12.41 -17.25
C ARG A 144 -10.39 11.47 -16.97
N TYR A 145 -10.52 10.95 -15.75
CA TYR A 145 -11.63 10.07 -15.40
C TYR A 145 -12.98 10.77 -15.49
N LEU A 146 -13.11 12.00 -14.99
CA LEU A 146 -14.32 12.81 -15.15
C LEU A 146 -14.63 13.05 -16.63
N ALA A 147 -13.62 13.42 -17.43
CA ALA A 147 -13.75 13.71 -18.85
C ALA A 147 -14.06 12.46 -19.70
N LEU A 148 -13.52 11.28 -19.35
CA LEU A 148 -13.79 10.03 -20.07
C LEU A 148 -15.15 9.44 -19.76
N ASN A 149 -15.68 9.68 -18.56
CA ASN A 149 -16.98 9.17 -18.14
C ASN A 149 -18.10 10.22 -18.20
N ASP A 150 -17.81 11.42 -18.75
CA ASP A 150 -18.72 12.57 -18.82
C ASP A 150 -19.42 12.89 -17.49
N LEU A 151 -18.70 12.75 -16.38
CA LEU A 151 -19.22 13.00 -15.03
C LEU A 151 -19.17 14.48 -14.69
N VAL A 152 -20.33 15.06 -14.37
CA VAL A 152 -20.47 16.49 -14.02
C VAL A 152 -20.25 16.74 -12.53
N TYR A 153 -20.42 15.73 -11.69
CA TYR A 153 -20.17 15.83 -10.25
C TYR A 153 -19.72 14.51 -9.66
N MET A 154 -18.78 14.61 -8.74
CA MET A 154 -18.27 13.48 -8.01
C MET A 154 -17.52 13.96 -6.78
N LYS A 155 -17.87 13.42 -5.62
CA LYS A 155 -17.06 13.50 -4.41
C LYS A 155 -16.26 12.21 -4.28
N ARG A 156 -14.94 12.32 -4.18
CA ARG A 156 -14.06 11.15 -4.17
C ARG A 156 -12.84 11.33 -3.29
N TYR A 157 -12.33 10.21 -2.78
CA TYR A 157 -11.04 10.14 -2.15
C TYR A 157 -10.13 9.12 -2.84
N ASN A 158 -8.83 9.37 -2.82
CA ASN A 158 -7.81 8.48 -3.37
C ASN A 158 -6.63 8.41 -2.40
N ILE A 159 -6.22 7.20 -2.05
CA ILE A 159 -5.08 6.93 -1.17
C ILE A 159 -4.10 6.06 -1.95
N GLY A 160 -2.88 6.56 -2.14
CA GLY A 160 -1.92 5.88 -2.99
C GLY A 160 -0.50 6.47 -2.94
N LYS A 161 0.46 5.70 -3.44
CA LYS A 161 1.85 6.12 -3.57
C LYS A 161 2.05 6.99 -4.81
N VAL A 162 2.92 7.98 -4.70
CA VAL A 162 3.28 8.92 -5.77
C VAL A 162 4.79 9.05 -5.88
N TYR A 163 5.25 9.48 -7.06
CA TYR A 163 6.65 9.33 -7.44
C TYR A 163 7.22 10.64 -7.95
N ARG A 164 8.19 11.17 -7.20
CA ARG A 164 8.86 12.43 -7.54
C ARG A 164 10.36 12.22 -7.54
N ARG A 165 11.03 12.65 -8.61
CA ARG A 165 12.50 12.58 -8.73
C ARG A 165 13.18 13.73 -8.01
N ASP A 166 12.71 13.98 -6.81
CA ASP A 166 13.25 15.01 -5.95
C ASP A 166 14.65 14.62 -5.44
N GLN A 167 15.39 15.61 -4.93
CA GLN A 167 16.58 15.33 -4.15
C GLN A 167 16.14 14.89 -2.74
N PRO A 168 16.31 13.61 -2.36
CA PRO A 168 15.75 13.10 -1.12
C PRO A 168 16.52 13.69 0.07
N VAL A 169 15.79 14.22 1.05
CA VAL A 169 16.34 14.63 2.35
C VAL A 169 15.70 13.72 3.39
N MET A 170 16.36 12.60 3.68
CA MET A 170 15.82 11.54 4.54
C MET A 170 15.46 12.05 5.95
N THR A 171 16.27 12.97 6.49
CA THR A 171 16.04 13.62 7.79
C THR A 171 14.80 14.52 7.82
N ARG A 172 14.32 14.97 6.66
CA ARG A 172 13.13 15.84 6.53
C ARG A 172 11.90 15.08 6.00
N GLY A 173 11.98 13.75 5.88
CA GLY A 173 10.89 12.91 5.36
C GLY A 173 10.56 13.16 3.88
N ARG A 174 11.50 13.72 3.09
CA ARG A 174 11.31 13.98 1.65
C ARG A 174 11.84 12.78 0.87
N TYR A 175 10.92 11.91 0.48
CA TYR A 175 11.21 10.67 -0.26
C TYR A 175 10.91 10.83 -1.74
N ARG A 176 11.45 9.91 -2.57
CA ARG A 176 11.08 9.82 -3.99
C ARG A 176 9.78 9.04 -4.22
N GLU A 177 9.43 8.18 -3.26
CA GLU A 177 8.17 7.45 -3.17
C GLU A 177 7.53 7.78 -1.83
N PHE A 178 6.29 8.24 -1.84
CA PHE A 178 5.55 8.54 -0.62
C PHE A 178 4.04 8.45 -0.83
N TYR A 179 3.28 8.29 0.25
CA TYR A 179 1.83 8.30 0.19
C TYR A 179 1.26 9.72 0.11
N GLN A 180 0.21 9.88 -0.69
CA GLN A 180 -0.73 10.98 -0.61
C GLN A 180 -2.12 10.43 -0.29
N CYS A 181 -2.90 11.22 0.44
CA CYS A 181 -4.31 10.95 0.67
C CYS A 181 -5.08 12.17 0.24
N ASP A 182 -5.92 12.01 -0.77
CA ASP A 182 -6.59 13.12 -1.42
C ASP A 182 -8.08 13.00 -1.30
N PHE A 183 -8.73 14.13 -1.13
CA PHE A 183 -10.17 14.30 -1.10
C PHE A 183 -10.53 15.44 -2.05
N ASP A 184 -11.39 15.15 -3.02
CA ASP A 184 -11.77 16.12 -4.04
C ASP A 184 -13.28 16.09 -4.27
N ILE A 185 -13.87 17.27 -4.43
CA ILE A 185 -15.25 17.54 -4.80
C ILE A 185 -15.22 18.17 -6.18
N ALA A 186 -15.84 17.51 -7.16
CA ALA A 186 -16.06 18.02 -8.50
C ALA A 186 -17.53 18.33 -8.71
N GLY A 187 -17.83 19.42 -9.41
CA GLY A 187 -19.16 19.82 -9.87
C GLY A 187 -19.60 21.19 -9.36
N GLU A 188 -20.55 21.77 -10.08
CA GLU A 188 -21.06 23.11 -9.78
C GLU A 188 -21.98 23.07 -8.55
N CYS A 189 -21.55 23.74 -7.49
CA CYS A 189 -22.32 23.88 -6.26
C CYS A 189 -23.11 25.19 -6.30
N ARG A 190 -24.40 25.12 -5.94
CA ARG A 190 -25.26 26.32 -5.89
C ARG A 190 -24.87 27.29 -4.79
N VAL A 191 -24.30 26.80 -3.70
CA VAL A 191 -23.80 27.60 -2.59
C VAL A 191 -22.32 27.94 -2.83
N PRO A 192 -21.95 29.22 -2.92
CA PRO A 192 -20.55 29.61 -3.07
C PRO A 192 -19.73 29.19 -1.86
N MET A 193 -18.52 28.66 -2.08
CA MET A 193 -17.53 28.34 -1.05
C MET A 193 -17.90 27.21 -0.06
N GLU A 194 -19.01 26.51 -0.29
CA GLU A 194 -19.45 25.38 0.54
C GLU A 194 -18.46 24.20 0.45
N SER A 195 -18.06 23.82 -0.76
CA SER A 195 -17.14 22.70 -0.98
C SER A 195 -15.73 22.97 -0.42
N GLU A 196 -15.29 24.23 -0.46
CA GLU A 196 -14.07 24.70 0.18
C GLU A 196 -14.17 24.56 1.70
N ALA A 197 -15.30 24.95 2.31
CA ALA A 197 -15.54 24.81 3.75
C ALA A 197 -15.54 23.34 4.19
N GLU A 198 -16.19 22.46 3.43
CA GLU A 198 -16.20 21.02 3.67
C GLU A 198 -14.77 20.44 3.65
N CYS A 199 -13.95 20.82 2.66
CA CYS A 199 -12.55 20.41 2.58
C CYS A 199 -11.75 20.84 3.83
N LEU A 200 -11.99 22.04 4.37
CA LEU A 200 -11.35 22.52 5.60
C LEU A 200 -11.82 21.75 6.83
N LYS A 201 -13.12 21.40 6.91
CA LYS A 201 -13.67 20.57 7.99
C LYS A 201 -13.08 19.17 7.97
N VAL A 202 -12.93 18.55 6.81
CA VAL A 202 -12.26 17.24 6.66
C VAL A 202 -10.83 17.27 7.20
N VAL A 203 -10.08 18.35 6.93
CA VAL A 203 -8.73 18.54 7.48
C VAL A 203 -8.75 18.63 9.01
N ASP A 204 -9.66 19.43 9.56
CA ASP A 204 -9.80 19.61 11.00
C ASP A 204 -10.16 18.30 11.72
N GLU A 205 -11.13 17.55 11.17
CA GLU A 205 -11.55 16.26 11.72
C GLU A 205 -10.44 15.22 11.70
N VAL A 206 -9.74 15.09 10.57
CA VAL A 206 -8.64 14.12 10.44
C VAL A 206 -7.54 14.43 11.45
N LEU A 207 -7.12 15.70 11.55
CA LEU A 207 -6.04 16.08 12.47
C LEU A 207 -6.46 15.98 13.94
N SER A 208 -7.72 16.29 14.24
CA SER A 208 -8.30 16.13 15.58
C SER A 208 -8.43 14.67 16.00
N LYS A 209 -8.94 13.80 15.12
CA LYS A 209 -9.06 12.34 15.37
C LYS A 209 -7.71 11.64 15.51
N LEU A 210 -6.68 12.13 14.81
CA LEU A 210 -5.29 11.70 15.01
C LEU A 210 -4.69 12.20 16.35
N GLY A 211 -5.38 13.08 17.08
CA GLY A 211 -4.89 13.65 18.33
C GLY A 211 -3.62 14.48 18.15
N LEU A 212 -3.51 15.19 17.03
CA LEU A 212 -2.39 16.08 16.70
C LEU A 212 -2.64 17.45 17.36
N GLY A 213 -1.98 17.72 18.50
CA GLY A 213 -2.18 18.90 19.35
C GLY A 213 -2.58 20.23 18.69
N ALA A 214 -1.63 21.17 18.53
CA ALA A 214 -1.91 22.47 17.92
C ALA A 214 -1.52 22.49 16.43
N TYR A 215 -2.43 22.90 15.56
CA TYR A 215 -2.20 23.18 14.14
C TYR A 215 -2.94 24.44 13.72
N GLU A 216 -2.53 25.00 12.57
CA GLU A 216 -3.15 26.16 11.94
C GLU A 216 -3.33 25.91 10.43
N ILE A 217 -4.51 26.23 9.91
CA ILE A 217 -4.84 26.18 8.49
C ILE A 217 -4.72 27.59 7.92
N LYS A 218 -3.63 27.85 7.20
CA LYS A 218 -3.41 29.08 6.44
C LYS A 218 -4.32 29.10 5.21
N LEU A 219 -5.00 30.22 4.97
CA LEU A 219 -5.95 30.42 3.87
C LEU A 219 -5.55 31.65 3.04
N ASN A 220 -5.61 31.54 1.73
CA ASN A 220 -5.45 32.65 0.78
C ASN A 220 -6.30 32.42 -0.49
N HIS A 221 -6.28 33.37 -1.42
CA HIS A 221 -7.03 33.28 -2.68
C HIS A 221 -6.16 33.74 -3.86
N ARG A 222 -6.15 33.00 -4.97
CA ARG A 222 -5.34 33.35 -6.15
C ARG A 222 -5.69 34.72 -6.72
N ALA A 223 -6.98 35.03 -6.84
CA ALA A 223 -7.41 36.33 -7.36
C ALA A 223 -6.98 37.51 -6.46
N LEU A 224 -6.73 37.27 -5.16
CA LEU A 224 -6.14 38.27 -4.28
C LEU A 224 -4.68 38.55 -4.66
N LEU A 225 -3.88 37.50 -4.87
CA LEU A 225 -2.48 37.64 -5.33
C LEU A 225 -2.38 38.36 -6.68
N GLU A 226 -3.22 37.98 -7.64
CA GLU A 226 -3.28 38.66 -8.95
C GLU A 226 -3.69 40.12 -8.82
N GLY A 227 -4.65 40.42 -7.93
CA GLY A 227 -5.08 41.78 -7.62
C GLY A 227 -3.96 42.60 -6.98
N MET A 228 -3.27 42.05 -5.98
CA MET A 228 -2.15 42.69 -5.30
C MET A 228 -1.03 43.06 -6.29
N PHE A 229 -0.72 42.17 -7.22
CA PHE A 229 0.33 42.41 -8.21
C PHE A 229 -0.06 43.49 -9.21
N ALA A 230 -1.33 43.50 -9.62
CA ALA A 230 -1.87 44.56 -10.49
C ALA A 230 -1.79 45.93 -9.81
N VAL A 231 -2.08 46.02 -8.50
CA VAL A 231 -1.97 47.27 -7.72
C VAL A 231 -0.50 47.70 -7.56
N CYS A 232 0.42 46.75 -7.40
CA CYS A 232 1.85 47.03 -7.31
C CYS A 232 2.49 47.40 -8.67
N GLY A 233 1.77 47.25 -9.79
CA GLY A 233 2.30 47.53 -11.13
C GLY A 233 3.25 46.45 -11.67
N ILE A 234 3.13 45.21 -11.19
CA ILE A 234 3.95 44.08 -11.65
C ILE A 234 3.36 43.53 -12.95
N GLU A 235 4.21 43.29 -13.95
CA GLU A 235 3.80 42.71 -15.22
C GLU A 235 3.22 41.30 -15.06
N THR A 236 2.18 40.98 -15.83
CA THR A 236 1.49 39.68 -15.78
C THR A 236 2.40 38.50 -16.15
N GLY A 237 3.42 38.72 -16.99
CA GLY A 237 4.40 37.69 -17.35
C GLY A 237 5.31 37.26 -16.19
N LEU A 238 5.50 38.12 -15.19
CA LEU A 238 6.32 37.84 -14.00
C LEU A 238 5.52 37.24 -12.84
N PHE A 239 4.22 37.00 -13.01
CA PHE A 239 3.34 36.51 -11.95
C PHE A 239 3.86 35.22 -11.30
N LYS A 240 4.23 34.22 -12.12
CA LYS A 240 4.71 32.92 -11.60
C LYS A 240 6.04 33.04 -10.87
N THR A 241 6.98 33.81 -11.42
CA THR A 241 8.31 33.96 -10.85
C THR A 241 8.27 34.74 -9.55
N VAL A 242 7.50 35.84 -9.47
CA VAL A 242 7.34 36.62 -8.24
C VAL A 242 6.65 35.81 -7.15
N CYS A 243 5.58 35.08 -7.47
CA CYS A 243 4.94 34.20 -6.49
C CYS A 243 5.87 33.11 -5.96
N SER A 244 6.76 32.55 -6.80
CA SER A 244 7.79 31.60 -6.35
C SER A 244 8.77 32.22 -5.35
N SER A 245 9.06 33.53 -5.45
CA SER A 245 9.83 34.23 -4.41
C SER A 245 9.03 34.41 -3.12
N ILE A 246 7.75 34.77 -3.23
CA ILE A 246 6.87 34.99 -2.06
C ILE A 246 6.68 33.68 -1.28
N ASP A 247 6.52 32.54 -1.94
CA ASP A 247 6.40 31.22 -1.27
C ASP A 247 7.63 30.88 -0.42
N LYS A 248 8.81 31.42 -0.75
CA LYS A 248 10.02 31.24 0.06
C LYS A 248 9.96 31.96 1.40
N LEU A 249 9.03 32.90 1.63
CA LEU A 249 8.91 33.65 2.89
C LEU A 249 8.59 32.76 4.10
N ASP A 250 8.06 31.56 3.88
CA ASP A 250 7.90 30.58 4.94
C ASP A 250 9.25 30.10 5.53
N LYS A 251 10.36 30.24 4.78
CA LYS A 251 11.69 29.70 5.14
C LYS A 251 12.80 30.74 5.14
N VAL A 252 12.62 31.81 4.36
CA VAL A 252 13.65 32.81 4.07
C VAL A 252 13.13 34.16 4.53
N PRO A 253 13.96 34.97 5.24
CA PRO A 253 13.53 36.29 5.68
C PRO A 253 13.32 37.24 4.49
N TRP A 254 12.46 38.23 4.69
CA TRP A 254 12.01 39.15 3.63
C TRP A 254 13.17 39.86 2.93
N GLU A 255 14.24 40.19 3.63
CA GLU A 255 15.39 40.92 3.09
C GLU A 255 16.04 40.16 1.91
N LYS A 256 16.20 38.84 2.04
CA LYS A 256 16.75 37.99 0.97
C LYS A 256 15.76 37.82 -0.19
N VAL A 257 14.46 37.74 0.10
CA VAL A 257 13.41 37.68 -0.92
C VAL A 257 13.36 38.99 -1.71
N ARG A 258 13.55 40.14 -1.03
CA ARG A 258 13.66 41.46 -1.64
C ARG A 258 14.87 41.57 -2.57
N GLU A 259 16.02 41.05 -2.16
CA GLU A 259 17.22 40.97 -3.01
C GLU A 259 16.98 40.13 -4.27
N GLU A 260 16.33 38.96 -4.15
CA GLU A 260 15.97 38.11 -5.29
C GLU A 260 15.01 38.83 -6.27
N LEU A 261 13.99 39.51 -5.73
CA LEU A 261 12.98 40.22 -6.54
C LEU A 261 13.58 41.40 -7.33
N ILE A 262 14.50 42.15 -6.72
CA ILE A 262 15.12 43.33 -7.35
C ILE A 262 16.28 42.90 -8.26
N GLY A 263 17.15 42.01 -7.78
CA GLY A 263 18.39 41.63 -8.47
C GLY A 263 18.17 40.66 -9.62
N GLU A 264 17.51 39.53 -9.37
CA GLU A 264 17.34 38.46 -10.36
C GLU A 264 16.12 38.68 -11.25
N LYS A 265 15.02 39.16 -10.66
CA LYS A 265 13.71 39.28 -11.34
C LYS A 265 13.42 40.69 -11.87
N GLN A 266 14.31 41.65 -11.62
CA GLN A 266 14.26 43.03 -12.13
C GLN A 266 12.94 43.75 -11.84
N VAL A 267 12.30 43.45 -10.70
CA VAL A 267 11.07 44.13 -10.28
C VAL A 267 11.41 45.52 -9.74
N ASN A 268 10.61 46.53 -10.08
CA ASN A 268 10.82 47.90 -9.61
C ASN A 268 10.76 47.97 -8.07
N VAL A 269 11.72 48.67 -7.46
CA VAL A 269 11.85 48.85 -6.01
C VAL A 269 10.55 49.38 -5.38
N GLN A 270 9.88 50.33 -6.04
CA GLN A 270 8.61 50.89 -5.55
C GLN A 270 7.48 49.84 -5.50
N ALA A 271 7.48 48.89 -6.44
CA ALA A 271 6.51 47.80 -6.48
C ALA A 271 6.79 46.77 -5.37
N VAL A 272 8.06 46.50 -5.09
CA VAL A 272 8.47 45.57 -4.01
C VAL A 272 8.15 46.12 -2.63
N ASP A 273 8.35 47.42 -2.40
CA ASP A 273 8.01 48.06 -1.11
C ASP A 273 6.48 48.09 -0.87
N LYS A 274 5.68 48.29 -1.94
CA LYS A 274 4.21 48.14 -1.87
C LYS A 274 3.79 46.70 -1.56
N LEU A 275 4.44 45.73 -2.22
CA LEU A 275 4.17 44.31 -2.02
C LEU A 275 4.50 43.87 -0.59
N GLU A 276 5.60 44.36 -0.01
CA GLU A 276 5.98 44.09 1.39
C GLU A 276 4.85 44.43 2.36
N LYS A 277 4.28 45.63 2.21
CA LYS A 277 3.22 46.14 3.08
C LYS A 277 1.97 45.24 3.03
N MET A 278 1.64 44.69 1.86
CA MET A 278 0.47 43.83 1.68
C MET A 278 0.71 42.40 2.16
N VAL A 279 1.87 41.81 1.81
CA VAL A 279 2.23 40.43 2.14
C VAL A 279 2.47 40.26 3.64
N ARG A 280 3.10 41.24 4.31
CA ARG A 280 3.39 41.19 5.75
C ARG A 280 2.25 41.73 6.62
N MET A 281 1.08 42.00 6.06
CA MET A 281 -0.02 42.62 6.79
C MET A 281 -0.51 41.77 7.97
N ARG A 282 -0.51 40.44 7.84
CA ARG A 282 -0.83 39.50 8.93
C ARG A 282 0.23 39.55 10.05
N GLU A 283 1.50 39.60 9.69
CA GLU A 283 2.61 39.69 10.66
C GLU A 283 2.58 41.00 11.46
N GLN A 284 2.23 42.10 10.79
CA GLN A 284 2.16 43.43 11.40
C GLN A 284 0.94 43.60 12.31
N ASN A 285 -0.09 42.74 12.16
CA ASN A 285 -1.37 42.86 12.87
C ASN A 285 -1.83 41.54 13.50
N ARG A 286 -0.94 40.90 14.26
CA ARG A 286 -1.18 39.59 14.89
C ARG A 286 -2.38 39.54 15.84
N ALA A 287 -2.85 40.69 16.32
CA ALA A 287 -3.98 40.80 17.25
C ALA A 287 -5.36 40.92 16.56
N LEU A 288 -5.40 41.17 15.25
CA LEU A 288 -6.65 41.29 14.51
C LEU A 288 -7.22 39.91 14.17
N THR A 289 -8.55 39.81 14.22
CA THR A 289 -9.30 38.66 13.72
C THR A 289 -9.22 38.58 12.19
N ASN A 290 -9.53 37.42 11.61
CA ASN A 290 -9.53 37.24 10.16
C ASN A 290 -10.48 38.24 9.46
N VAL A 291 -11.64 38.51 10.06
CA VAL A 291 -12.66 39.43 9.50
C VAL A 291 -12.17 40.88 9.53
N GLU A 292 -11.56 41.31 10.64
CA GLU A 292 -10.98 42.66 10.74
C GLU A 292 -9.83 42.86 9.75
N LEU A 293 -9.04 41.82 9.49
CA LEU A 293 -7.97 41.87 8.51
C LEU A 293 -8.53 42.02 7.08
N LEU A 294 -9.60 41.29 6.73
CA LEU A 294 -10.29 41.44 5.44
C LEU A 294 -10.90 42.84 5.27
N GLU A 295 -11.53 43.38 6.31
CA GLU A 295 -12.09 44.74 6.26
C GLU A 295 -10.99 45.80 6.08
N ARG A 296 -9.80 45.55 6.62
CA ARG A 296 -8.65 46.41 6.38
C ARG A 296 -8.19 46.39 4.92
N PHE A 297 -8.16 45.21 4.29
CA PHE A 297 -7.91 45.08 2.86
C PHE A 297 -8.97 45.81 2.03
N ARG A 298 -10.23 45.82 2.49
CA ARG A 298 -11.34 46.53 1.83
C ARG A 298 -11.25 48.05 1.99
N SER A 299 -10.79 48.53 3.15
CA SER A 299 -10.69 49.95 3.49
C SER A 299 -9.56 50.70 2.78
N ASP A 300 -8.56 49.99 2.27
CA ASP A 300 -7.47 50.60 1.50
C ASP A 300 -7.97 51.01 0.11
N ILE A 301 -7.81 52.28 -0.24
CA ILE A 301 -8.35 52.88 -1.47
C ILE A 301 -7.81 52.18 -2.73
N GLU A 302 -6.52 51.81 -2.75
CA GLU A 302 -5.90 51.17 -3.92
C GLU A 302 -6.38 49.71 -4.10
N MET A 303 -6.65 49.01 -3.00
CA MET A 303 -7.06 47.61 -3.02
C MET A 303 -8.58 47.45 -3.18
N GLY A 304 -9.36 48.32 -2.56
CA GLY A 304 -10.80 48.35 -2.62
C GLY A 304 -11.36 48.69 -4.00
N CYS A 305 -10.60 49.36 -4.88
CA CYS A 305 -11.03 49.65 -6.26
C CYS A 305 -10.82 48.47 -7.24
N ASN A 306 -10.01 47.46 -6.89
CA ASN A 306 -9.71 46.36 -7.80
C ASN A 306 -10.78 45.27 -7.76
N GLN A 307 -11.45 45.02 -8.89
CA GLN A 307 -12.52 44.02 -9.01
C GLN A 307 -12.09 42.60 -8.59
N LYS A 308 -10.84 42.19 -8.87
CA LYS A 308 -10.33 40.87 -8.49
C LYS A 308 -10.18 40.73 -6.97
N ILE A 309 -9.73 41.80 -6.30
CA ILE A 309 -9.58 41.84 -4.85
C ILE A 309 -10.96 41.82 -4.19
N GLN A 310 -11.91 42.64 -4.67
CA GLN A 310 -13.27 42.64 -4.14
C GLN A 310 -13.93 41.27 -4.20
N LYS A 311 -13.81 40.56 -5.33
CA LYS A 311 -14.32 39.20 -5.48
C LYS A 311 -13.65 38.24 -4.49
N ALA A 312 -12.32 38.27 -4.41
CA ALA A 312 -11.58 37.41 -3.49
C ALA A 312 -11.94 37.65 -2.02
N LEU A 313 -12.12 38.91 -1.61
CA LEU A 313 -12.52 39.27 -0.25
C LEU A 313 -13.95 38.82 0.06
N ALA A 314 -14.87 38.93 -0.90
CA ALA A 314 -16.24 38.44 -0.75
C ALA A 314 -16.27 36.91 -0.59
N ASP A 315 -15.54 36.20 -1.44
CA ASP A 315 -15.40 34.74 -1.40
C ASP A 315 -14.79 34.27 -0.07
N LEU A 316 -13.72 34.92 0.39
CA LEU A 316 -13.08 34.63 1.67
C LEU A 316 -14.00 34.92 2.87
N ASN A 317 -14.80 36.00 2.82
CA ASN A 317 -15.73 36.32 3.88
C ASN A 317 -16.84 35.26 4.00
N THR A 318 -17.38 34.81 2.87
CA THR A 318 -18.35 33.71 2.83
C THR A 318 -17.74 32.42 3.38
N LEU A 319 -16.53 32.06 2.94
CA LEU A 319 -15.82 30.88 3.44
C LEU A 319 -15.58 30.94 4.96
N LEU A 320 -15.15 32.10 5.49
CA LEU A 320 -14.98 32.29 6.92
C LEU A 320 -16.30 32.17 7.69
N SER A 321 -17.42 32.65 7.12
CA SER A 321 -18.74 32.50 7.73
C SER A 321 -19.13 31.03 7.87
N HIS A 322 -18.90 30.21 6.84
CA HIS A 322 -19.11 28.76 6.92
C HIS A 322 -18.16 28.10 7.93
N CYS A 323 -16.91 28.57 8.03
CA CYS A 323 -15.96 28.07 9.02
C CYS A 323 -16.41 28.34 10.47
N VAL A 324 -17.11 29.46 10.72
CA VAL A 324 -17.71 29.76 12.03
C VAL A 324 -18.84 28.78 12.33
N THR A 325 -19.76 28.59 11.38
CA THR A 325 -20.87 27.63 11.51
C THR A 325 -20.38 26.19 11.73
N MET A 326 -19.31 25.78 11.06
CA MET A 326 -18.71 24.45 11.23
C MET A 326 -17.82 24.31 12.48
N GLY A 327 -17.64 25.39 13.27
CA GLY A 327 -16.87 25.39 14.52
C GLY A 327 -15.34 25.38 14.36
N ILE A 328 -14.80 25.67 13.17
CA ILE A 328 -13.37 25.57 12.85
C ILE A 328 -12.63 26.91 12.84
N GLU A 329 -13.32 28.02 13.17
CA GLU A 329 -12.81 29.40 13.11
C GLU A 329 -11.44 29.60 13.79
N LYS A 330 -11.19 28.93 14.93
CA LYS A 330 -9.98 29.11 15.76
C LYS A 330 -8.74 28.49 15.12
N ARG A 331 -8.94 27.59 14.15
CA ARG A 331 -7.87 26.88 13.45
C ARG A 331 -7.52 27.53 12.12
N VAL A 332 -8.42 28.31 11.54
CA VAL A 332 -8.23 28.94 10.22
C VAL A 332 -7.61 30.33 10.37
N ALA A 333 -6.56 30.60 9.61
CA ALA A 333 -5.85 31.87 9.59
C ALA A 333 -5.71 32.39 8.15
N PHE A 334 -6.26 33.56 7.87
CA PHE A 334 -6.00 34.25 6.60
C PHE A 334 -4.55 34.74 6.51
N GLU A 335 -3.79 34.23 5.53
CA GLU A 335 -2.36 34.51 5.33
C GLU A 335 -2.09 35.00 3.89
N PRO A 336 -1.93 36.33 3.68
CA PRO A 336 -1.67 36.91 2.37
C PRO A 336 -0.38 36.43 1.70
N ALA A 337 0.61 35.97 2.49
CA ALA A 337 1.88 35.47 1.98
C ALA A 337 1.82 34.08 1.34
N LEU A 338 0.71 33.34 1.49
CA LEU A 338 0.59 31.98 0.98
C LEU A 338 0.44 31.97 -0.56
N ALA A 339 1.47 31.55 -1.29
CA ALA A 339 1.52 31.59 -2.75
C ALA A 339 1.94 30.25 -3.39
N ARG A 340 1.27 29.14 -3.04
CA ARG A 340 1.58 27.78 -3.53
C ARG A 340 0.75 27.29 -4.71
N GLY A 341 1.36 26.41 -5.53
CA GLY A 341 0.68 25.57 -6.53
C GLY A 341 -0.02 26.34 -7.66
N LEU A 342 0.51 27.49 -8.05
CA LEU A 342 -0.17 28.48 -8.90
C LEU A 342 -0.29 28.12 -10.37
N ASP A 343 0.23 26.96 -10.80
CA ASP A 343 0.07 26.50 -12.17
C ASP A 343 -1.39 26.12 -12.49
N TYR A 344 -2.16 25.70 -11.49
CA TYR A 344 -3.49 25.13 -11.73
C TYR A 344 -4.59 25.61 -10.76
N TYR A 345 -4.27 26.21 -9.60
CA TYR A 345 -5.33 26.75 -8.71
C TYR A 345 -6.00 27.96 -9.36
N THR A 346 -7.32 28.10 -9.24
CA THR A 346 -8.09 29.24 -9.79
C THR A 346 -8.70 30.12 -8.70
N GLY A 347 -8.96 29.55 -7.51
CA GLY A 347 -9.67 30.21 -6.41
C GLY A 347 -8.93 30.17 -5.06
N ALA A 348 -9.62 29.70 -4.02
CA ALA A 348 -9.07 29.55 -2.67
C ALA A 348 -7.89 28.57 -2.64
N ILE A 349 -6.89 28.87 -1.82
CA ILE A 349 -5.68 28.09 -1.58
C ILE A 349 -5.54 27.95 -0.06
N PHE A 350 -5.30 26.74 0.41
CA PHE A 350 -5.13 26.50 1.83
C PHE A 350 -3.95 25.55 2.12
N GLU A 351 -3.30 25.80 3.24
CA GLU A 351 -2.13 25.07 3.71
C GLU A 351 -2.20 24.87 5.21
N THR A 352 -2.07 23.63 5.67
CA THR A 352 -2.09 23.32 7.10
C THR A 352 -0.69 23.11 7.63
N VAL A 353 -0.34 23.85 8.68
CA VAL A 353 0.96 23.83 9.34
C VAL A 353 0.78 23.32 10.77
N TYR A 354 1.62 22.38 11.17
CA TYR A 354 1.63 21.88 12.54
C TYR A 354 2.34 22.87 13.46
N LYS A 355 1.68 23.26 14.55
CA LYS A 355 2.14 24.25 15.56
C LYS A 355 2.45 23.64 16.92
N GLY A 356 2.45 22.31 17.05
CA GLY A 356 2.74 21.66 18.32
C GLY A 356 4.14 22.02 18.83
N ASN A 357 4.24 22.33 20.13
CA ASN A 357 5.52 22.64 20.78
C ASN A 357 6.48 21.46 20.67
N LEU A 358 7.60 21.68 19.98
CA LEU A 358 8.66 20.71 19.76
C LEU A 358 9.59 20.46 20.96
N VAL A 359 9.15 20.77 22.19
CA VAL A 359 9.85 20.35 23.42
C VAL A 359 10.08 18.83 23.41
N PHE A 360 9.23 18.11 22.68
CA PHE A 360 9.25 16.67 22.40
C PHE A 360 10.46 16.16 21.61
N TYR A 361 11.07 16.96 20.72
CA TYR A 361 12.25 16.51 19.93
C TYR A 361 13.55 16.65 20.71
N PHE A 362 13.63 17.62 21.62
CA PHE A 362 14.81 17.86 22.46
C PHE A 362 14.98 16.81 23.57
N SER A 363 13.89 16.21 24.07
CA SER A 363 13.95 15.24 25.18
C SER A 363 14.41 13.83 24.79
N VAL A 364 14.40 13.46 23.51
CA VAL A 364 14.68 12.08 23.04
C VAL A 364 16.13 11.89 22.58
N GLY A 365 17.00 12.89 22.72
CA GLY A 365 18.44 12.76 22.44
C GLY A 365 18.77 12.46 20.97
N ILE A 366 17.82 12.69 20.05
CA ILE A 366 18.08 12.70 18.62
C ILE A 366 18.81 14.03 18.35
N GLY A 367 20.13 13.96 18.25
CA GLY A 367 21.01 15.12 18.05
C GLY A 367 20.49 16.04 16.96
N GLU A 368 20.59 17.34 17.22
CA GLU A 368 20.29 18.46 16.33
C GLU A 368 19.75 18.05 14.95
N MET A 369 18.43 17.82 14.87
CA MET A 369 17.74 18.29 13.67
C MET A 369 17.78 19.81 13.76
N THR A 370 18.84 20.41 13.22
CA THR A 370 18.83 21.82 12.82
C THR A 370 17.77 21.95 11.73
N LEU A 371 16.52 22.11 12.16
CA LEU A 371 15.42 22.57 11.34
C LEU A 371 15.65 24.07 11.13
N ASP A 372 16.28 24.32 10.00
CA ASP A 372 16.62 25.61 9.42
C ASP A 372 17.66 26.40 10.24
N GLY A 373 18.65 26.93 9.53
CA GLY A 373 19.81 27.57 10.14
C GLY A 373 19.42 28.71 11.06
N GLU A 374 20.22 28.87 12.12
CA GLU A 374 20.40 30.07 12.94
C GLU A 374 19.39 31.19 12.69
N THR A 375 18.21 31.08 13.31
CA THR A 375 17.46 32.26 13.75
C THR A 375 16.63 31.87 14.97
N GLU A 376 16.97 32.43 16.11
CA GLU A 376 16.19 32.37 17.34
C GLU A 376 14.73 32.80 17.04
N GLY A 377 13.75 31.91 17.22
CA GLY A 377 12.37 32.36 17.45
C GLY A 377 11.21 31.50 16.97
N LYS A 378 11.31 30.65 15.93
CA LYS A 378 10.16 29.82 15.47
C LYS A 378 10.59 28.52 14.79
N THR A 379 10.49 27.39 15.49
CA THR A 379 10.63 26.04 14.91
C THR A 379 9.33 25.62 14.21
N HIS A 380 9.24 25.83 12.89
CA HIS A 380 8.10 25.36 12.09
C HIS A 380 8.27 23.87 11.73
N VAL A 381 7.33 23.03 12.17
CA VAL A 381 7.13 21.72 11.55
C VAL A 381 6.41 21.95 10.24
N GLY A 382 7.02 21.53 9.13
CA GLY A 382 6.50 21.80 7.79
C GLY A 382 5.05 21.34 7.55
N THR A 383 4.50 21.77 6.42
CA THR A 383 3.12 21.53 5.94
C THR A 383 2.64 20.09 6.13
N VAL A 384 1.45 19.86 6.69
CA VAL A 384 0.86 18.51 6.83
C VAL A 384 -0.27 18.24 5.85
N ALA A 385 -0.97 19.26 5.38
CA ALA A 385 -1.99 19.16 4.34
C ALA A 385 -1.99 20.43 3.48
N ALA A 386 -2.38 20.32 2.22
CA ALA A 386 -2.50 21.47 1.32
C ALA A 386 -3.58 21.22 0.26
N GLY A 387 -4.22 22.27 -0.22
CA GLY A 387 -5.28 22.15 -1.22
C GLY A 387 -5.79 23.49 -1.74
N GLY A 388 -6.86 23.42 -2.54
CA GLY A 388 -7.47 24.60 -3.15
C GLY A 388 -8.29 24.30 -4.40
N ARG A 389 -8.95 25.33 -4.92
CA ARG A 389 -9.92 25.28 -6.04
C ARG A 389 -9.25 25.33 -7.42
N TYR A 390 -9.79 24.59 -8.40
CA TYR A 390 -9.32 24.46 -9.77
C TYR A 390 -10.41 24.19 -10.78
N ASP A 391 -10.89 25.25 -11.40
CA ASP A 391 -12.05 25.08 -12.28
C ASP A 391 -11.67 24.66 -13.70
N ASN A 392 -10.48 25.06 -14.16
CA ASN A 392 -10.11 24.96 -15.57
C ASN A 392 -9.47 23.62 -15.98
N LEU A 393 -9.20 22.71 -15.04
CA LEU A 393 -8.33 21.58 -15.36
C LEU A 393 -9.05 20.43 -16.08
N VAL A 394 -10.33 20.19 -15.76
CA VAL A 394 -11.16 19.19 -16.45
C VAL A 394 -11.38 19.57 -17.92
N GLU A 395 -11.55 20.86 -18.19
CA GLU A 395 -11.69 21.40 -19.54
C GLU A 395 -10.51 21.02 -20.45
N MET A 396 -9.30 20.92 -19.89
CA MET A 396 -8.11 20.56 -20.66
C MET A 396 -8.08 19.11 -21.17
N PHE A 397 -8.91 18.22 -20.60
CA PHE A 397 -8.98 16.80 -20.97
C PHE A 397 -10.29 16.43 -21.68
N SER A 398 -11.32 17.26 -21.54
CA SER A 398 -12.60 17.06 -22.18
C SER A 398 -12.54 17.37 -23.67
N ALA A 399 -12.92 16.40 -24.52
CA ALA A 399 -13.07 16.62 -25.97
C ALA A 399 -14.18 17.64 -26.28
N SER A 400 -15.21 17.71 -25.43
CA SER A 400 -16.34 18.65 -25.51
C SER A 400 -16.08 19.99 -24.80
N LYS A 401 -14.91 20.16 -24.15
CA LYS A 401 -14.56 21.31 -23.31
C LYS A 401 -15.59 21.61 -22.21
N THR A 402 -16.17 20.56 -21.63
CA THR A 402 -17.07 20.72 -20.49
C THR A 402 -16.30 21.31 -19.31
N HIS A 403 -16.74 22.46 -18.82
CA HIS A 403 -16.18 23.11 -17.63
C HIS A 403 -16.77 22.46 -16.37
N VAL A 404 -15.91 21.85 -15.55
CA VAL A 404 -16.32 21.21 -14.29
C VAL A 404 -15.49 21.82 -13.15
N PRO A 405 -16.10 22.69 -12.30
CA PRO A 405 -15.39 23.28 -11.18
C PRO A 405 -15.03 22.21 -10.16
N CYS A 406 -13.85 22.33 -9.56
CA CYS A 406 -13.36 21.32 -8.62
C CYS A 406 -12.59 21.97 -7.47
N VAL A 407 -12.65 21.35 -6.29
CA VAL A 407 -11.85 21.72 -5.12
C VAL A 407 -11.39 20.45 -4.42
N GLY A 408 -10.24 20.50 -3.77
CA GLY A 408 -9.78 19.37 -2.98
C GLY A 408 -8.57 19.65 -2.13
N VAL A 409 -8.24 18.67 -1.31
CA VAL A 409 -7.16 18.68 -0.33
C VAL A 409 -6.32 17.40 -0.41
N SER A 410 -5.02 17.55 -0.22
CA SER A 410 -4.05 16.46 -0.12
C SER A 410 -3.36 16.46 1.23
N PHE A 411 -3.32 15.31 1.90
CA PHE A 411 -2.57 15.11 3.13
C PHE A 411 -1.18 14.57 2.82
N GLY A 412 -0.16 15.25 3.35
CA GLY A 412 1.23 14.80 3.34
C GLY A 412 1.47 13.78 4.45
N VAL A 413 0.92 12.58 4.30
CA VAL A 413 0.85 11.58 5.39
C VAL A 413 2.21 11.06 5.87
N GLU A 414 3.29 11.16 5.10
CA GLU A 414 4.64 10.78 5.58
C GLU A 414 5.09 11.57 6.82
N ARG A 415 4.70 12.85 6.90
CA ARG A 415 4.96 13.66 8.11
C ARG A 415 4.08 13.21 9.26
N LEU A 416 2.82 12.88 9.00
CA LEU A 416 1.89 12.38 10.01
C LEU A 416 2.36 11.03 10.58
N PHE A 417 2.81 10.10 9.74
CA PHE A 417 3.39 8.83 10.18
C PHE A 417 4.59 9.05 11.09
N SER A 418 5.50 9.96 10.72
CA SER A 418 6.69 10.26 11.52
C SER A 418 6.32 10.86 12.89
N ILE A 419 5.31 11.73 12.95
CA ILE A 419 4.82 12.30 14.21
C ILE A 419 4.16 11.22 15.08
N MET A 420 3.35 10.34 14.50
CA MET A 420 2.68 9.25 15.22
C MET A 420 3.67 8.19 15.74
N GLU A 421 4.69 7.84 14.93
CA GLU A 421 5.79 6.96 15.34
C GLU A 421 6.54 7.52 16.56
N LEU A 422 6.86 8.81 16.56
CA LEU A 422 7.52 9.47 17.68
C LEU A 422 6.61 9.55 18.92
N LYS A 423 5.32 9.86 18.74
CA LYS A 423 4.35 9.90 19.83
C LYS A 423 4.26 8.54 20.53
N ALA A 424 4.15 7.46 19.76
CA ALA A 424 4.08 6.11 20.31
C ALA A 424 5.38 5.68 21.02
N GLN A 425 6.55 6.13 20.55
CA GLN A 425 7.83 5.89 21.23
C GLN A 425 7.91 6.60 22.59
N VAL A 426 7.45 7.84 22.70
CA VAL A 426 7.51 8.61 23.95
C VAL A 426 6.48 8.14 24.97
N GLU A 427 5.29 7.76 24.52
CA GLU A 427 4.25 7.19 25.39
C GLU A 427 4.62 5.78 25.87
N ASN A 428 5.72 5.19 25.38
CA ASN A 428 6.12 3.80 25.63
C ASN A 428 4.98 2.81 25.35
N SER A 429 4.08 3.18 24.43
CA SER A 429 2.93 2.40 24.06
C SER A 429 3.41 1.13 23.35
N THR A 430 3.06 -0.04 23.88
CA THR A 430 3.34 -1.33 23.22
C THR A 430 2.45 -1.46 22.00
N ILE A 431 2.98 -1.08 20.83
CA ILE A 431 2.29 -1.25 19.55
C ILE A 431 2.27 -2.74 19.21
N ARG A 432 1.09 -3.35 19.25
CA ARG A 432 0.89 -4.74 18.84
C ARG A 432 1.05 -4.83 17.33
N THR A 433 2.01 -5.63 16.87
CA THR A 433 2.27 -5.85 15.43
C THR A 433 1.45 -7.02 14.87
N CYS A 434 1.05 -7.96 15.74
CA CYS A 434 0.20 -9.10 15.40
C CYS A 434 -1.13 -9.03 16.17
N ALA A 435 -2.21 -9.45 15.52
CA ALA A 435 -3.55 -9.48 16.09
C ALA A 435 -3.85 -10.73 16.93
N THR A 436 -2.84 -11.54 17.24
CA THR A 436 -2.98 -12.85 17.88
C THR A 436 -3.47 -12.74 19.31
N ASP A 437 -4.55 -13.45 19.63
CA ASP A 437 -5.19 -13.43 20.94
C ASP A 437 -4.68 -14.57 21.83
N VAL A 438 -4.49 -15.76 21.24
CA VAL A 438 -4.18 -16.98 21.98
C VAL A 438 -3.00 -17.69 21.36
N TYR A 439 -2.00 -18.04 22.15
CA TYR A 439 -0.89 -18.89 21.72
C TYR A 439 -1.09 -20.33 22.20
N VAL A 440 -1.07 -21.31 21.29
CA VAL A 440 -1.19 -22.73 21.63
C VAL A 440 0.19 -23.31 21.92
N GLY A 441 0.44 -23.60 23.19
CA GLY A 441 1.71 -24.09 23.70
C GLY A 441 1.66 -25.50 24.26
N SER A 442 2.81 -26.17 24.28
CA SER A 442 2.99 -27.43 25.02
C SER A 442 4.39 -27.53 25.61
N ALA A 443 4.50 -28.14 26.78
CA ALA A 443 5.79 -28.37 27.45
C ALA A 443 6.37 -29.76 27.16
N GLN A 444 5.50 -30.75 26.92
CA GLN A 444 5.87 -32.15 26.68
C GLN A 444 6.12 -32.42 25.18
N LYS A 445 6.78 -33.56 24.90
CA LYS A 445 7.14 -33.99 23.55
C LYS A 445 5.97 -34.72 22.87
N ASN A 446 6.01 -34.83 21.53
CA ASN A 446 5.04 -35.57 20.72
C ASN A 446 3.59 -35.04 20.74
N LEU A 447 3.36 -33.82 21.24
CA LEU A 447 2.03 -33.19 21.27
C LEU A 447 1.72 -32.30 20.05
N LEU A 448 2.54 -32.40 18.98
CA LEU A 448 2.32 -31.62 17.76
C LEU A 448 0.93 -31.86 17.12
N PRO A 449 0.43 -33.11 16.96
CA PRO A 449 -0.89 -33.34 16.37
C PRO A 449 -2.03 -32.72 17.19
N GLU A 450 -1.93 -32.75 18.52
CA GLU A 450 -2.97 -32.19 19.39
C GLU A 450 -2.95 -30.65 19.38
N ARG A 451 -1.77 -30.02 19.33
CA ARG A 451 -1.69 -28.57 19.11
C ARG A 451 -2.28 -28.15 17.78
N LEU A 452 -2.03 -28.92 16.71
CA LEU A 452 -2.60 -28.68 15.39
C LEU A 452 -4.13 -28.72 15.42
N LYS A 453 -4.72 -29.73 16.06
CA LYS A 453 -6.17 -29.86 16.22
C LYS A 453 -6.76 -28.70 17.02
N VAL A 454 -6.18 -28.37 18.17
CA VAL A 454 -6.67 -27.26 19.02
C VAL A 454 -6.54 -25.93 18.30
N CYS A 455 -5.44 -25.69 17.59
CA CYS A 455 -5.27 -24.48 16.78
C CYS A 455 -6.32 -24.42 15.66
N GLY A 456 -6.61 -25.56 15.01
CA GLY A 456 -7.70 -25.70 14.04
C GLY A 456 -9.08 -25.37 14.64
N GLU A 457 -9.40 -25.90 15.83
CA GLU A 457 -10.66 -25.62 16.55
C GLU A 457 -10.78 -24.13 16.93
N LEU A 458 -9.68 -23.49 17.33
CA LEU A 458 -9.65 -22.05 17.62
C LEU A 458 -9.88 -21.24 16.35
N TRP A 459 -9.25 -21.62 15.23
CA TRP A 459 -9.53 -20.99 13.95
C TRP A 459 -10.98 -21.20 13.53
N ASP A 460 -11.54 -22.41 13.59
CA ASP A 460 -12.94 -22.65 13.25
C ASP A 460 -13.92 -21.85 14.13
N GLY A 461 -13.55 -21.60 15.40
CA GLY A 461 -14.27 -20.76 16.35
C GLY A 461 -14.09 -19.24 16.16
N ASP A 462 -13.37 -18.81 15.13
CA ASP A 462 -13.01 -17.42 14.84
C ASP A 462 -12.18 -16.72 15.93
N VAL A 463 -11.32 -17.49 16.60
CA VAL A 463 -10.32 -16.98 17.55
C VAL A 463 -8.96 -16.88 16.84
N ARG A 464 -8.25 -15.77 17.05
CA ARG A 464 -6.96 -15.49 16.43
C ARG A 464 -5.86 -16.22 17.21
N ALA A 465 -5.30 -17.27 16.61
CA ALA A 465 -4.41 -18.19 17.31
C ALA A 465 -3.14 -18.51 16.52
N GLU A 466 -2.05 -18.72 17.25
CA GLU A 466 -0.73 -19.12 16.72
C GLU A 466 -0.13 -20.30 17.50
N MET A 467 0.82 -20.99 16.88
CA MET A 467 1.66 -22.01 17.54
C MET A 467 3.09 -21.98 16.97
N ALA A 468 4.04 -22.61 17.68
CA ALA A 468 5.40 -22.77 17.17
C ALA A 468 5.50 -23.85 16.07
N PHE A 469 6.20 -23.54 14.98
CA PHE A 469 6.58 -24.48 13.91
C PHE A 469 7.75 -25.40 14.29
N LYS A 470 7.70 -25.97 15.49
CA LYS A 470 8.67 -26.95 15.99
C LYS A 470 7.94 -28.14 16.55
N ALA A 471 8.44 -29.35 16.29
CA ALA A 471 7.84 -30.56 16.83
C ALA A 471 7.82 -30.54 18.37
N ASN A 472 8.92 -30.08 18.99
CA ASN A 472 9.10 -30.07 20.45
C ASN A 472 9.70 -28.74 20.95
N PRO A 473 8.93 -27.63 21.01
CA PRO A 473 9.40 -26.35 21.52
C PRO A 473 9.51 -26.37 23.06
N LYS A 474 10.47 -25.59 23.58
CA LYS A 474 10.59 -25.38 25.03
C LYS A 474 9.53 -24.39 25.50
N MET A 475 8.93 -24.63 26.67
CA MET A 475 7.90 -23.75 27.23
C MET A 475 8.39 -22.31 27.46
N LEU A 476 9.63 -22.15 27.95
CA LEU A 476 10.22 -20.84 28.18
C LEU A 476 10.26 -19.98 26.90
N ASN A 477 10.67 -20.56 25.78
CA ASN A 477 10.75 -19.85 24.51
C ASN A 477 9.36 -19.47 23.97
N GLN A 478 8.34 -20.28 24.28
CA GLN A 478 6.95 -20.01 23.90
C GLN A 478 6.38 -18.84 24.70
N LEU A 479 6.63 -18.80 26.03
CA LEU A 479 6.21 -17.67 26.87
C LEU A 479 6.94 -16.38 26.49
N GLN A 480 8.26 -16.45 26.25
CA GLN A 480 9.03 -15.30 25.80
C GLN A 480 8.53 -14.75 24.46
N TYR A 481 8.16 -15.63 23.52
CA TYR A 481 7.54 -15.22 22.26
C TYR A 481 6.21 -14.47 22.48
N CYS A 482 5.39 -14.91 23.45
CA CYS A 482 4.15 -14.24 23.79
C CYS A 482 4.39 -12.87 24.46
N GLU A 483 5.39 -12.77 25.33
CA GLU A 483 5.80 -11.50 25.97
C GLU A 483 6.32 -10.51 24.91
N ASP A 484 7.23 -10.94 24.03
CA ASP A 484 7.83 -10.11 22.98
C ASP A 484 6.79 -9.56 21.98
N ARG A 485 5.74 -10.35 21.68
CA ARG A 485 4.64 -9.98 20.78
C ARG A 485 3.41 -9.43 21.48
N SER A 486 3.43 -9.32 22.81
CA SER A 486 2.29 -8.88 23.62
C SER A 486 1.00 -9.68 23.34
N ILE A 487 1.12 -11.02 23.24
CA ILE A 487 -0.01 -11.94 23.13
C ILE A 487 -0.61 -12.12 24.55
N PRO A 488 -1.92 -11.92 24.76
CA PRO A 488 -2.49 -11.88 26.10
C PRO A 488 -2.65 -13.26 26.74
N LEU A 489 -2.99 -14.30 25.96
CA LEU A 489 -3.35 -15.61 26.49
C LEU A 489 -2.51 -16.75 25.88
N VAL A 490 -2.24 -17.79 26.67
CA VAL A 490 -1.59 -19.02 26.24
C VAL A 490 -2.46 -20.23 26.61
N ALA A 491 -2.86 -21.02 25.62
CA ALA A 491 -3.53 -22.30 25.81
C ALA A 491 -2.48 -23.42 25.87
N ILE A 492 -2.31 -24.02 27.05
CA ILE A 492 -1.29 -25.03 27.33
C ILE A 492 -1.91 -26.42 27.26
N ILE A 493 -1.26 -27.30 26.48
CA ILE A 493 -1.64 -28.70 26.30
C ILE A 493 -0.57 -29.62 26.91
N GLY A 494 -1.02 -30.63 27.65
CA GLY A 494 -0.22 -31.72 28.19
C GLY A 494 -0.99 -33.05 28.15
N GLU A 495 -0.29 -34.16 28.37
CA GLU A 495 -0.85 -35.52 28.35
C GLU A 495 -1.96 -35.70 29.40
N ARG A 496 -1.78 -35.11 30.59
CA ARG A 496 -2.80 -35.14 31.65
C ARG A 496 -4.05 -34.39 31.20
N GLU A 497 -3.85 -33.19 30.66
CA GLU A 497 -4.92 -32.33 30.18
C GLU A 497 -5.72 -33.00 29.05
N ILE A 498 -5.05 -33.69 28.13
CA ILE A 498 -5.69 -34.47 27.06
C ILE A 498 -6.54 -35.62 27.63
N ASN A 499 -6.00 -36.38 28.59
CA ASN A 499 -6.71 -37.51 29.19
C ASN A 499 -7.94 -37.06 30.00
N GLU A 500 -7.85 -35.92 30.67
CA GLU A 500 -8.93 -35.32 31.46
C GLU A 500 -9.91 -34.49 30.62
N GLY A 501 -9.61 -34.24 29.33
CA GLY A 501 -10.46 -33.42 28.44
C GLY A 501 -10.46 -31.93 28.80
N ILE A 502 -9.39 -31.45 29.45
CA ILE A 502 -9.21 -30.06 29.89
C ILE A 502 -8.12 -29.36 29.06
N ILE A 503 -8.13 -28.04 29.07
CA ILE A 503 -7.08 -27.17 28.56
C ILE A 503 -6.75 -26.15 29.63
N LYS A 504 -5.47 -25.83 29.77
CA LYS A 504 -5.02 -24.84 30.74
C LYS A 504 -4.80 -23.51 30.06
N ILE A 505 -5.55 -22.49 30.46
CA ILE A 505 -5.41 -21.13 29.92
C ILE A 505 -4.61 -20.31 30.92
N ARG A 506 -3.49 -19.76 30.43
CA ARG A 506 -2.61 -18.87 31.18
C ARG A 506 -2.70 -17.46 30.62
N ASP A 507 -2.88 -16.48 31.51
CA ASP A 507 -2.70 -15.07 31.19
C ASP A 507 -1.21 -14.72 31.25
N VAL A 508 -0.69 -14.10 30.20
CA VAL A 508 0.74 -13.79 30.08
C VAL A 508 1.15 -12.67 31.03
N VAL A 509 0.27 -11.69 31.25
CA VAL A 509 0.54 -10.51 32.06
C VAL A 509 0.39 -10.83 33.55
N THR A 510 -0.74 -11.42 33.95
CA THR A 510 -1.02 -11.74 35.37
C THR A 510 -0.32 -13.02 35.81
N ARG A 511 0.04 -13.90 34.87
CA ARG A 511 0.59 -15.24 35.09
C ARG A 511 -0.38 -16.22 35.77
N ASP A 512 -1.65 -15.86 35.85
CA ASP A 512 -2.69 -16.73 36.39
C ASP A 512 -3.02 -17.86 35.42
N GLU A 513 -3.15 -19.08 35.96
CA GLU A 513 -3.48 -20.29 35.20
C GLU A 513 -4.85 -20.83 35.66
N LYS A 514 -5.72 -21.18 34.70
CA LYS A 514 -7.02 -21.78 34.97
C LYS A 514 -7.24 -23.00 34.07
N ASP A 515 -7.70 -24.09 34.67
CA ASP A 515 -8.09 -25.30 33.95
C ASP A 515 -9.54 -25.16 33.45
N ILE A 516 -9.77 -25.46 32.17
CA ILE A 516 -11.05 -25.25 31.50
C ILE A 516 -11.39 -26.50 30.68
N PRO A 517 -12.64 -26.99 30.70
CA PRO A 517 -13.06 -28.07 29.81
C PRO A 517 -12.87 -27.69 28.33
N ARG A 518 -12.34 -28.60 27.49
CA ARG A 518 -12.07 -28.33 26.06
C ARG A 518 -13.32 -27.83 25.30
N GLY A 519 -14.50 -28.35 25.64
CA GLY A 519 -15.77 -27.92 25.05
C GLY A 519 -16.20 -26.49 25.39
N GLU A 520 -15.71 -25.91 26.49
CA GLU A 520 -16.01 -24.54 26.93
C GLU A 520 -14.90 -23.54 26.56
N MET A 521 -13.79 -24.02 25.99
CA MET A 521 -12.62 -23.22 25.64
C MET A 521 -12.99 -21.97 24.81
N LEU A 522 -13.78 -22.13 23.74
CA LEU A 522 -14.16 -21.01 22.87
C LEU A 522 -15.00 -19.96 23.60
N LYS A 523 -15.86 -20.40 24.53
CA LYS A 523 -16.75 -19.51 25.28
C LYS A 523 -15.96 -18.69 26.30
N GLU A 524 -15.05 -19.31 27.05
CA GLU A 524 -14.20 -18.57 27.99
C GLU A 524 -13.28 -17.60 27.25
N LEU A 525 -12.63 -18.04 26.16
CA LEU A 525 -11.73 -17.18 25.38
C LEU A 525 -12.47 -15.95 24.85
N LYS A 526 -13.65 -16.12 24.26
CA LYS A 526 -14.49 -14.99 23.80
C LYS A 526 -14.98 -14.09 24.93
N GLY A 527 -15.14 -14.62 26.15
CA GLY A 527 -15.54 -13.83 27.32
C GLY A 527 -14.41 -13.02 27.95
N ARG A 528 -13.15 -13.48 27.81
CA ARG A 528 -11.96 -12.78 28.34
C ARG A 528 -11.34 -11.81 27.37
N LEU A 529 -11.44 -12.10 26.08
CA LEU A 529 -10.99 -11.17 25.05
C LEU A 529 -12.00 -10.02 24.98
N PRO A 530 -11.55 -8.78 24.75
CA PRO A 530 -12.48 -7.71 24.42
C PRO A 530 -13.34 -8.20 23.26
N THR A 531 -14.65 -7.95 23.34
CA THR A 531 -15.52 -8.06 22.17
C THR A 531 -14.95 -7.11 21.12
N HIS A 532 -14.04 -7.64 20.29
CA HIS A 532 -13.90 -7.16 18.93
C HIS A 532 -15.32 -7.09 18.40
N MET A 533 -15.70 -5.98 17.79
CA MET A 533 -17.01 -5.80 17.16
C MET A 533 -17.21 -6.92 16.12
N ALA A 534 -17.55 -8.11 16.60
CA ALA A 534 -17.99 -9.24 15.84
C ALA A 534 -19.41 -8.88 15.44
N GLY A 535 -19.52 -8.20 14.31
CA GLY A 535 -20.81 -7.90 13.71
C GLY A 535 -21.57 -6.74 14.34
N SER A 536 -20.97 -5.55 14.46
CA SER A 536 -21.67 -4.48 13.72
C SER A 536 -21.56 -4.92 12.27
N GLU A 537 -22.67 -5.16 11.56
CA GLU A 537 -22.61 -5.33 10.11
C GLU A 537 -21.82 -4.14 9.56
N LEU A 538 -20.51 -4.31 9.36
CA LEU A 538 -19.70 -3.42 8.56
C LEU A 538 -20.35 -3.55 7.19
N ARG A 539 -21.25 -2.63 6.87
CA ARG A 539 -21.81 -2.48 5.53
C ARG A 539 -20.62 -2.12 4.65
N TYR A 540 -19.95 -3.15 4.13
CA TYR A 540 -18.90 -2.99 3.14
C TYR A 540 -19.52 -2.27 1.96
N SER A 541 -18.99 -1.10 1.62
CA SER A 541 -19.59 -0.27 0.57
C SER A 541 -19.40 -0.89 -0.81
N THR A 542 -18.38 -1.74 -0.99
CA THR A 542 -18.11 -2.44 -2.23
C THR A 542 -17.75 -3.92 -2.03
N VAL A 543 -18.03 -4.73 -3.06
CA VAL A 543 -17.61 -6.14 -3.16
C VAL A 543 -16.09 -6.26 -3.02
N ASP A 544 -15.35 -5.33 -3.60
CA ASP A 544 -13.89 -5.31 -3.60
C ASP A 544 -13.32 -5.15 -2.18
N GLU A 545 -13.89 -4.24 -1.38
CA GLU A 545 -13.48 -4.05 0.02
C GLU A 545 -13.83 -5.26 0.88
N ARG A 546 -14.99 -5.87 0.67
CA ARG A 546 -15.37 -7.10 1.36
C ARG A 546 -14.37 -8.22 1.12
N ILE A 547 -13.90 -8.39 -0.12
CA ILE A 547 -12.90 -9.42 -0.46
C ILE A 547 -11.57 -9.12 0.24
N LEU A 548 -11.05 -7.90 0.12
CA LEU A 548 -9.78 -7.51 0.73
C LEU A 548 -9.84 -7.62 2.26
N HIS A 549 -10.94 -7.20 2.88
CA HIS A 549 -11.15 -7.32 4.33
C HIS A 549 -11.18 -8.78 4.77
N THR A 550 -11.95 -9.63 4.08
CA THR A 550 -12.03 -11.07 4.39
C THR A 550 -10.65 -11.74 4.32
N ILE A 551 -9.84 -11.40 3.30
CA ILE A 551 -8.47 -11.91 3.18
C ILE A 551 -7.60 -11.42 4.35
N THR A 552 -7.66 -10.12 4.63
CA THR A 552 -6.87 -9.48 5.71
C THR A 552 -7.21 -10.08 7.08
N ASP A 553 -8.49 -10.31 7.35
CA ASP A 553 -8.95 -10.90 8.61
C ASP A 553 -8.46 -12.34 8.77
N CYS A 554 -8.51 -13.15 7.71
CA CYS A 554 -7.92 -14.49 7.72
C CYS A 554 -6.41 -14.41 8.00
N PHE A 555 -5.68 -13.53 7.33
CA PHE A 555 -4.24 -13.41 7.54
C PHE A 555 -3.88 -12.96 8.97
N ARG A 556 -4.62 -11.98 9.51
CA ARG A 556 -4.48 -11.51 10.90
C ARG A 556 -4.83 -12.59 11.92
N LYS A 557 -5.81 -13.44 11.61
CA LYS A 557 -6.21 -14.57 12.46
C LYS A 557 -5.15 -15.65 12.61
N HIS A 558 -4.35 -15.85 11.58
CA HIS A 558 -3.18 -16.74 11.61
C HIS A 558 -1.92 -16.06 12.13
N GLY A 559 -2.02 -14.79 12.58
CA GLY A 559 -0.94 -14.07 13.24
C GLY A 559 0.07 -13.40 12.31
N ALA A 560 -0.32 -13.13 11.06
CA ALA A 560 0.54 -12.42 10.14
C ALA A 560 0.56 -10.91 10.41
N GLU A 561 1.74 -10.33 10.15
CA GLU A 561 2.04 -8.92 10.31
C GLU A 561 2.07 -8.22 8.95
N THR A 562 1.69 -6.95 8.90
CA THR A 562 1.79 -6.13 7.68
C THR A 562 3.23 -5.67 7.46
N ILE A 563 3.68 -5.66 6.20
CA ILE A 563 4.93 -5.03 5.77
C ILE A 563 4.61 -4.23 4.51
N ASP A 564 5.19 -3.04 4.37
CA ASP A 564 5.12 -2.29 3.13
C ASP A 564 6.52 -2.13 2.52
N THR A 565 6.68 -2.58 1.27
CA THR A 565 7.92 -2.50 0.49
C THR A 565 7.76 -1.54 -0.69
N PRO A 566 8.86 -0.90 -1.16
CA PRO A 566 8.84 -0.02 -2.32
C PRO A 566 8.29 -0.68 -3.60
N VAL A 567 7.71 0.12 -4.49
CA VAL A 567 7.20 -0.35 -5.80
C VAL A 567 8.33 -0.60 -6.80
N PHE A 568 9.43 0.14 -6.69
CA PHE A 568 10.60 -0.04 -7.54
C PHE A 568 11.83 -0.41 -6.73
N GLU A 569 12.64 -1.28 -7.32
CA GLU A 569 13.84 -1.89 -6.75
C GLU A 569 15.01 -1.72 -7.73
N LEU A 570 16.23 -1.93 -7.25
CA LEU A 570 17.37 -1.98 -8.17
C LEU A 570 17.26 -3.21 -9.06
N ARG A 571 17.61 -3.07 -10.34
CA ARG A 571 17.57 -4.19 -11.29
C ARG A 571 18.34 -5.42 -10.78
N ASP A 572 19.52 -5.20 -10.20
CA ASP A 572 20.37 -6.26 -9.64
C ASP A 572 19.67 -7.03 -8.50
N VAL A 573 18.82 -6.35 -7.72
CA VAL A 573 18.05 -6.97 -6.62
C VAL A 573 17.01 -7.94 -7.16
N LEU A 574 16.34 -7.58 -8.25
CA LEU A 574 15.31 -8.40 -8.88
C LEU A 574 15.89 -9.51 -9.77
N LEU A 575 17.07 -9.31 -10.36
CA LEU A 575 17.79 -10.34 -11.13
C LEU A 575 18.28 -11.50 -10.27
N GLY A 576 18.83 -11.18 -9.09
CA GLY A 576 19.50 -12.17 -8.25
C GLY A 576 20.62 -12.92 -8.99
N LYS A 577 20.95 -14.14 -8.51
CA LYS A 577 21.97 -15.02 -9.13
C LYS A 577 21.41 -16.06 -10.11
N TYR A 578 20.09 -16.18 -10.23
CA TYR A 578 19.42 -17.38 -10.77
C TYR A 578 18.47 -17.13 -11.96
N GLY A 579 18.47 -15.98 -12.64
CA GLY A 579 17.51 -15.81 -13.74
C GLY A 579 17.78 -14.70 -14.75
N MET A 580 18.45 -15.07 -15.85
CA MET A 580 18.31 -14.37 -17.15
C MET A 580 16.86 -14.46 -17.70
N ASP A 581 16.06 -15.42 -17.22
CA ASP A 581 14.67 -15.61 -17.67
C ASP A 581 13.66 -14.63 -17.07
N ASN A 582 13.95 -14.07 -15.89
CA ASN A 582 13.09 -13.07 -15.25
C ASN A 582 13.14 -11.70 -15.96
N GLU A 583 14.19 -11.42 -16.74
CA GLU A 583 14.34 -10.18 -17.51
C GLU A 583 13.17 -9.94 -18.46
N LYS A 584 12.57 -11.03 -18.96
CA LYS A 584 11.40 -10.98 -19.85
C LYS A 584 10.20 -10.29 -19.22
N HIS A 585 10.15 -10.18 -17.89
CA HIS A 585 9.05 -9.56 -17.16
C HIS A 585 9.34 -8.13 -16.71
N PHE A 586 10.57 -7.64 -16.83
CA PHE A 586 10.99 -6.39 -16.21
C PHE A 586 10.47 -5.15 -16.92
N VAL A 587 9.96 -4.22 -16.12
CA VAL A 587 9.60 -2.86 -16.52
C VAL A 587 10.64 -1.92 -15.92
N ASP A 588 11.59 -1.50 -16.75
CA ASP A 588 12.70 -0.66 -16.35
C ASP A 588 12.34 0.83 -16.39
N LEU A 589 12.97 1.59 -15.51
CA LEU A 589 12.87 3.04 -15.36
C LEU A 589 14.28 3.63 -15.55
N LYS A 590 14.37 4.78 -16.22
CA LYS A 590 15.65 5.47 -16.43
C LYS A 590 15.87 6.56 -15.38
N ASP A 591 16.82 6.37 -14.44
CA ASP A 591 17.27 7.47 -13.58
C ASP A 591 18.29 8.39 -14.31
N GLN A 592 18.34 9.67 -13.96
CA GLN A 592 19.21 10.70 -14.56
C GLN A 592 20.68 10.45 -14.19
N GLY A 593 20.90 9.75 -13.08
CA GLY A 593 22.22 9.26 -12.66
C GLY A 593 22.68 7.99 -13.38
N GLY A 594 21.92 7.47 -14.36
CA GLY A 594 22.27 6.27 -15.12
C GLY A 594 22.05 4.93 -14.38
N GLU A 595 21.59 4.95 -13.12
CA GLU A 595 21.18 3.73 -12.40
C GLU A 595 19.83 3.24 -12.98
N ILE A 596 19.78 1.99 -13.42
CA ILE A 596 18.56 1.34 -13.91
C ILE A 596 17.78 0.80 -12.71
N ILE A 597 16.55 1.29 -12.56
CA ILE A 597 15.61 0.86 -11.52
C ILE A 597 14.51 0.08 -12.22
N THR A 598 13.99 -0.98 -11.61
CA THR A 598 12.98 -1.84 -12.20
C THR A 598 11.76 -1.91 -11.27
N MET A 599 10.55 -1.85 -11.84
CA MET A 599 9.33 -2.08 -11.07
C MET A 599 9.24 -3.55 -10.63
N ARG A 600 8.77 -3.80 -9.41
CA ARG A 600 8.66 -5.15 -8.88
C ARG A 600 7.70 -6.02 -9.70
N TYR A 601 8.15 -7.22 -10.04
CA TYR A 601 7.36 -8.22 -10.77
C TYR A 601 6.69 -9.25 -9.82
N ASP A 602 7.15 -9.32 -8.58
CA ASP A 602 6.60 -10.10 -7.46
C ASP A 602 6.76 -9.32 -6.14
N LEU A 603 6.07 -9.77 -5.08
CA LEU A 603 6.24 -9.22 -3.74
C LEU A 603 7.15 -10.09 -2.84
N THR A 604 7.52 -11.30 -3.29
CA THR A 604 8.34 -12.26 -2.56
C THR A 604 9.83 -11.87 -2.52
N VAL A 605 10.37 -11.35 -3.62
CA VAL A 605 11.78 -10.93 -3.70
C VAL A 605 12.07 -9.71 -2.80
N PRO A 606 11.27 -8.64 -2.82
CA PRO A 606 11.41 -7.53 -1.86
C PRO A 606 11.37 -7.99 -0.39
N PHE A 607 10.57 -9.02 -0.08
CA PHE A 607 10.52 -9.58 1.27
C PHE A 607 11.77 -10.35 1.65
N ALA A 608 12.28 -11.19 0.77
CA ALA A 608 13.54 -11.90 1.01
C ALA A 608 14.71 -10.92 1.22
N ARG A 609 14.70 -9.78 0.51
CA ARG A 609 15.61 -8.66 0.74
C ARG A 609 15.44 -8.08 2.14
N TYR A 610 14.21 -7.77 2.55
CA TYR A 610 13.87 -7.24 3.87
C TYR A 610 14.34 -8.17 5.01
N LEU A 611 14.08 -9.48 4.90
CA LEU A 611 14.51 -10.49 5.87
C LEU A 611 16.03 -10.50 6.05
N SER A 612 16.77 -10.44 4.95
CA SER A 612 18.23 -10.41 4.97
C SER A 612 18.79 -9.13 5.60
N MET A 613 18.24 -7.96 5.24
CA MET A 613 18.68 -6.66 5.75
C MET A 613 18.45 -6.51 7.26
N ASN A 614 17.26 -6.92 7.74
CA ASN A 614 16.87 -6.78 9.14
C ASN A 614 17.26 -7.98 10.02
N LYS A 615 17.83 -9.03 9.44
CA LYS A 615 18.24 -10.28 10.12
C LYS A 615 17.08 -10.92 10.90
N VAL A 616 15.87 -10.82 10.37
CA VAL A 616 14.66 -11.38 10.98
C VAL A 616 14.69 -12.90 10.81
N GLN A 617 14.49 -13.63 11.91
CA GLN A 617 14.60 -15.09 11.91
C GLN A 617 13.25 -15.82 11.91
N ASN A 618 12.16 -15.21 12.37
CA ASN A 618 10.83 -15.81 12.37
C ASN A 618 9.78 -14.71 12.14
N MET A 619 8.98 -14.85 11.09
CA MET A 619 7.97 -13.86 10.71
C MET A 619 6.88 -14.52 9.87
N LYS A 620 5.63 -14.16 10.18
CA LYS A 620 4.50 -14.35 9.27
C LYS A 620 4.14 -12.98 8.74
N ARG A 621 4.08 -12.80 7.42
CA ARG A 621 3.71 -11.52 6.83
C ARG A 621 2.53 -11.64 5.90
N TYR A 622 1.82 -10.54 5.75
CA TYR A 622 0.97 -10.30 4.61
C TYR A 622 1.32 -8.97 3.94
N HIS A 623 1.13 -8.89 2.62
CA HIS A 623 1.33 -7.65 1.88
C HIS A 623 0.35 -7.57 0.69
N TYR A 624 -0.47 -6.52 0.68
CA TYR A 624 -1.25 -6.16 -0.50
C TYR A 624 -0.47 -5.16 -1.34
N GLY A 625 -0.25 -5.48 -2.62
CA GLY A 625 0.53 -4.63 -3.50
C GLY A 625 0.34 -4.96 -4.97
N ARG A 626 0.54 -3.95 -5.82
CA ARG A 626 0.54 -4.14 -7.27
C ARG A 626 1.91 -4.62 -7.76
N VAL A 627 1.88 -5.50 -8.76
CA VAL A 627 3.07 -6.01 -9.47
C VAL A 627 2.95 -5.73 -10.97
N TYR A 628 4.11 -5.54 -11.61
CA TYR A 628 4.20 -5.07 -12.99
C TYR A 628 4.97 -6.06 -13.83
N ARG A 629 4.38 -6.51 -14.95
CA ARG A 629 4.98 -7.52 -15.83
C ARG A 629 4.76 -7.16 -17.29
N LYS A 630 5.77 -7.40 -18.14
CA LYS A 630 5.59 -7.37 -19.59
C LYS A 630 4.81 -8.61 -20.06
N ASN A 631 3.77 -8.41 -20.87
CA ASN A 631 3.02 -9.50 -21.50
C ASN A 631 3.69 -9.96 -22.80
N LYS A 632 3.60 -11.27 -23.10
CA LYS A 632 4.27 -11.91 -24.24
C LYS A 632 3.48 -11.87 -25.57
N ASN A 633 2.24 -11.39 -25.58
CA ASN A 633 1.30 -11.56 -26.72
C ASN A 633 1.50 -10.56 -27.88
N GLY A 634 2.72 -10.11 -28.16
CA GLY A 634 3.05 -9.31 -29.36
C GLY A 634 2.53 -7.87 -29.39
N LEU A 635 1.69 -7.47 -28.44
CA LEU A 635 1.48 -6.07 -28.05
C LEU A 635 2.24 -5.89 -26.74
N GLU A 636 3.30 -5.07 -26.76
CA GLU A 636 4.16 -4.76 -25.62
C GLU A 636 3.43 -3.92 -24.54
N LYS A 637 2.26 -4.41 -24.09
CA LYS A 637 1.48 -3.83 -23.01
C LYS A 637 2.04 -4.30 -21.68
N ILE A 638 2.27 -3.35 -20.79
CA ILE A 638 2.59 -3.60 -19.39
C ILE A 638 1.31 -4.06 -18.70
N GLY A 639 1.36 -5.25 -18.11
CA GLY A 639 0.32 -5.78 -17.24
C GLY A 639 0.53 -5.29 -15.81
N GLU A 640 -0.50 -4.68 -15.25
CA GLU A 640 -0.62 -4.35 -13.83
C GLU A 640 -1.54 -5.39 -13.18
N MET A 641 -1.09 -5.99 -12.07
CA MET A 641 -1.86 -7.01 -11.35
C MET A 641 -1.86 -6.70 -9.86
N ALA A 642 -3.03 -6.74 -9.23
CA ALA A 642 -3.14 -6.64 -7.78
C ALA A 642 -2.88 -8.01 -7.13
N CYS A 643 -1.84 -8.07 -6.30
CA CYS A 643 -1.45 -9.28 -5.57
C CYS A 643 -1.67 -9.11 -4.08
N TYR A 644 -2.09 -10.18 -3.43
CA TYR A 644 -2.15 -10.25 -1.97
C TYR A 644 -1.32 -11.45 -1.50
N ASP A 645 -0.13 -11.16 -0.99
CA ASP A 645 0.86 -12.15 -0.59
C ASP A 645 0.74 -12.49 0.89
N PHE A 646 0.96 -13.75 1.20
CA PHE A 646 1.14 -14.27 2.55
C PHE A 646 2.40 -15.14 2.59
N ASP A 647 3.28 -14.89 3.55
CA ASP A 647 4.54 -15.61 3.67
C ASP A 647 4.85 -15.98 5.12
N ILE A 648 5.41 -17.17 5.30
CA ILE A 648 5.97 -17.66 6.56
C ILE A 648 7.46 -17.88 6.34
N ALA A 649 8.28 -17.12 7.05
CA ALA A 649 9.73 -17.27 7.03
C ALA A 649 10.25 -17.61 8.43
N GLY A 650 11.06 -18.66 8.55
CA GLY A 650 11.83 -18.86 9.78
C GLY A 650 12.43 -20.24 9.99
N VAL A 651 12.80 -20.54 11.24
CA VAL A 651 13.47 -21.79 11.59
C VAL A 651 12.46 -22.83 12.04
N TYR A 652 12.11 -23.73 11.13
CA TYR A 652 11.17 -24.82 11.35
C TYR A 652 11.73 -26.17 10.89
N ASP A 653 11.30 -27.24 11.55
CA ASP A 653 11.84 -28.60 11.37
C ASP A 653 11.04 -29.45 10.34
N SER A 654 9.93 -28.93 9.79
CA SER A 654 8.96 -29.73 9.00
C SER A 654 8.13 -28.94 7.97
N MET A 655 7.20 -29.62 7.29
CA MET A 655 6.21 -29.08 6.32
C MET A 655 4.97 -28.43 6.97
N LEU A 656 5.06 -28.04 8.24
CA LEU A 656 3.93 -27.39 8.94
C LEU A 656 3.55 -26.03 8.33
N PRO A 657 4.50 -25.13 7.99
CA PRO A 657 4.16 -23.85 7.39
C PRO A 657 3.41 -23.99 6.06
N ASP A 658 3.78 -25.00 5.26
CA ASP A 658 3.16 -25.32 3.98
C ASP A 658 1.70 -25.71 4.15
N ALA A 659 1.41 -26.59 5.12
CA ALA A 659 0.04 -26.98 5.44
C ALA A 659 -0.80 -25.81 5.97
N GLU A 660 -0.20 -24.91 6.78
CA GLU A 660 -0.87 -23.70 7.26
C GLU A 660 -1.20 -22.75 6.08
N CYS A 661 -0.27 -22.53 5.14
CA CYS A 661 -0.54 -21.74 3.94
C CYS A 661 -1.72 -22.30 3.12
N LEU A 662 -1.78 -23.61 2.92
CA LEU A 662 -2.90 -24.24 2.22
C LEU A 662 -4.21 -24.11 3.00
N ARG A 663 -4.17 -24.25 4.34
CA ARG A 663 -5.35 -24.05 5.21
C ARG A 663 -5.91 -22.64 5.11
N ILE A 664 -5.05 -21.62 5.11
CA ILE A 664 -5.44 -20.22 4.98
C ILE A 664 -6.16 -19.97 3.65
N ILE A 665 -5.64 -20.53 2.55
CA ILE A 665 -6.28 -20.42 1.23
C ILE A 665 -7.68 -21.01 1.26
N VAL A 666 -7.84 -22.23 1.78
CA VAL A 666 -9.15 -22.90 1.90
C VAL A 666 -10.10 -22.07 2.77
N GLU A 667 -9.63 -21.51 3.88
CA GLU A 667 -10.43 -20.67 4.77
C GLU A 667 -10.92 -19.40 4.07
N VAL A 668 -10.04 -18.69 3.38
CA VAL A 668 -10.39 -17.48 2.60
C VAL A 668 -11.46 -17.80 1.56
N LEU A 669 -11.24 -18.85 0.74
CA LEU A 669 -12.17 -19.20 -0.33
C LEU A 669 -13.53 -19.68 0.21
N THR A 670 -13.51 -20.41 1.32
CA THR A 670 -14.74 -20.87 2.01
C THR A 670 -15.52 -19.71 2.62
N LYS A 671 -14.85 -18.73 3.25
CA LYS A 671 -15.48 -17.51 3.78
C LYS A 671 -16.06 -16.63 2.68
N LEU A 672 -15.42 -16.60 1.50
CA LEU A 672 -15.98 -15.97 0.29
C LEU A 672 -17.10 -16.82 -0.35
N GLY A 673 -17.38 -18.02 0.17
CA GLY A 673 -18.43 -18.92 -0.30
C GLY A 673 -18.13 -19.58 -1.65
N LEU A 674 -16.87 -19.71 -2.04
CA LEU A 674 -16.41 -20.42 -3.23
C LEU A 674 -16.28 -21.91 -2.89
N LYS A 675 -16.97 -22.80 -3.63
CA LYS A 675 -17.05 -24.24 -3.32
C LYS A 675 -16.29 -25.14 -4.29
N ASN A 676 -16.16 -24.74 -5.55
CA ASN A 676 -15.56 -25.56 -6.63
C ASN A 676 -14.11 -25.13 -6.90
N PHE A 677 -13.21 -25.44 -5.98
CA PHE A 677 -11.79 -25.15 -6.15
C PHE A 677 -10.90 -26.35 -5.77
N GLU A 678 -9.75 -26.44 -6.42
CA GLU A 678 -8.77 -27.50 -6.29
C GLU A 678 -7.38 -26.88 -6.09
N ILE A 679 -6.60 -27.41 -5.14
CA ILE A 679 -5.22 -27.03 -4.87
C ILE A 679 -4.31 -28.11 -5.45
N ARG A 680 -3.60 -27.79 -6.53
CA ARG A 680 -2.65 -28.69 -7.16
C ARG A 680 -1.25 -28.46 -6.60
N VAL A 681 -0.65 -29.51 -6.05
CA VAL A 681 0.67 -29.48 -5.40
C VAL A 681 1.68 -30.35 -6.14
N ASN A 682 2.93 -29.91 -6.17
CA ASN A 682 4.07 -30.67 -6.68
C ASN A 682 5.36 -30.28 -5.93
N HIS A 683 6.46 -30.95 -6.20
CA HIS A 683 7.78 -30.63 -5.66
C HIS A 683 8.79 -30.39 -6.79
N CYS A 684 9.55 -29.28 -6.76
CA CYS A 684 10.51 -28.90 -7.82
C CYS A 684 11.47 -30.05 -8.19
N SER A 685 12.03 -30.71 -7.17
CA SER A 685 12.95 -31.84 -7.38
C SER A 685 12.33 -33.06 -8.07
N LEU A 686 11.01 -33.28 -8.05
CA LEU A 686 10.42 -34.48 -8.66
C LEU A 686 10.64 -34.49 -10.17
N LEU A 687 10.19 -33.44 -10.85
CA LEU A 687 10.29 -33.32 -12.30
C LEU A 687 11.75 -33.19 -12.75
N GLU A 688 12.55 -32.39 -12.04
CA GLU A 688 13.98 -32.23 -12.34
C GLU A 688 14.74 -33.56 -12.25
N LYS A 689 14.49 -34.35 -11.21
CA LYS A 689 15.20 -35.62 -11.01
C LYS A 689 14.71 -36.70 -11.97
N PHE A 690 13.42 -36.70 -12.31
CA PHE A 690 12.87 -37.55 -13.37
C PHE A 690 13.49 -37.24 -14.74
N LEU A 691 13.68 -35.96 -15.06
CA LEU A 691 14.36 -35.55 -16.29
C LEU A 691 15.82 -36.03 -16.32
N LEU A 692 16.54 -35.85 -15.21
CA LEU A 692 17.93 -36.31 -15.11
C LEU A 692 18.05 -37.84 -15.18
N SER A 693 17.15 -38.60 -14.53
CA SER A 693 17.15 -40.07 -14.59
C SER A 693 16.78 -40.61 -15.97
N SER A 694 15.98 -39.85 -16.73
CA SER A 694 15.59 -40.17 -18.10
C SER A 694 16.67 -39.85 -19.15
N GLY A 695 17.83 -39.34 -18.73
CA GLY A 695 19.00 -39.10 -19.59
C GLY A 695 19.15 -37.67 -20.12
N VAL A 696 18.37 -36.70 -19.61
CA VAL A 696 18.50 -35.29 -20.00
C VAL A 696 19.78 -34.69 -19.41
N GLN A 697 20.63 -34.10 -20.25
CA GLN A 697 21.84 -33.42 -19.79
C GLN A 697 21.49 -32.16 -18.99
N MET A 698 22.21 -31.90 -17.91
CA MET A 698 21.95 -30.77 -17.00
C MET A 698 21.95 -29.40 -17.70
N LYS A 699 22.70 -29.27 -18.80
CA LYS A 699 22.75 -28.04 -19.62
C LYS A 699 21.45 -27.72 -20.36
N TYR A 700 20.57 -28.70 -20.56
CA TYR A 700 19.27 -28.54 -21.24
C TYR A 700 18.09 -28.52 -20.27
N LEU A 701 18.32 -28.70 -18.96
CA LEU A 701 17.26 -28.82 -17.97
C LEU A 701 16.37 -27.56 -17.93
N ASP A 702 16.99 -26.38 -17.86
CA ASP A 702 16.26 -25.10 -17.82
C ASP A 702 15.45 -24.86 -19.11
N LEU A 703 16.02 -25.23 -20.26
CA LEU A 703 15.35 -25.12 -21.55
C LEU A 703 14.11 -26.03 -21.60
N VAL A 704 14.25 -27.29 -21.18
CA VAL A 704 13.16 -28.27 -21.12
C VAL A 704 12.05 -27.82 -20.18
N LEU A 705 12.40 -27.36 -18.97
CA LEU A 705 11.44 -26.80 -18.02
C LEU A 705 10.71 -25.58 -18.61
N SER A 706 11.43 -24.69 -19.32
CA SER A 706 10.81 -23.53 -19.97
C SER A 706 9.80 -23.90 -21.07
N PHE A 707 10.01 -25.03 -21.76
CA PHE A 707 9.03 -25.54 -22.72
C PHE A 707 7.85 -26.21 -22.03
N LEU A 708 8.08 -26.96 -20.94
CA LEU A 708 7.00 -27.57 -20.16
C LEU A 708 6.11 -26.52 -19.49
N GLN A 709 6.64 -25.36 -19.09
CA GLN A 709 5.82 -24.23 -18.63
C GLN A 709 4.80 -23.77 -19.69
N ARG A 710 5.10 -23.94 -20.99
CA ARG A 710 4.18 -23.54 -22.08
C ARG A 710 3.00 -24.48 -22.24
N LEU A 711 2.94 -25.60 -21.51
CA LEU A 711 1.77 -26.50 -21.49
C LEU A 711 0.49 -25.81 -20.98
N SER A 712 0.62 -24.66 -20.29
CA SER A 712 -0.54 -23.85 -19.92
C SER A 712 -1.17 -23.10 -21.11
N GLU A 713 -0.42 -22.88 -22.19
CA GLU A 713 -0.82 -22.06 -23.34
C GLU A 713 -0.91 -22.89 -24.65
N LYS A 714 -0.13 -23.97 -24.74
CA LYS A 714 0.08 -24.76 -25.95
C LYS A 714 -0.28 -26.21 -25.73
N SER A 715 -0.72 -26.88 -26.79
CA SER A 715 -1.02 -28.31 -26.76
C SER A 715 0.25 -29.15 -26.55
N TRP A 716 0.08 -30.35 -25.99
CA TRP A 716 1.19 -31.32 -25.87
C TRP A 716 1.87 -31.60 -27.21
N GLY A 717 1.13 -31.61 -28.32
CA GLY A 717 1.68 -31.78 -29.67
C GLY A 717 2.69 -30.69 -30.07
N GLU A 718 2.43 -29.44 -29.72
CA GLU A 718 3.38 -28.35 -29.97
C GLU A 718 4.59 -28.40 -29.03
N VAL A 719 4.36 -28.73 -27.76
CA VAL A 719 5.43 -28.79 -26.76
C VAL A 719 6.38 -29.97 -27.02
N SER A 720 5.84 -31.14 -27.39
CA SER A 720 6.63 -32.30 -27.83
C SER A 720 7.46 -32.00 -29.08
N LEU A 721 6.94 -31.21 -30.03
CA LEU A 721 7.70 -30.74 -31.18
C LEU A 721 8.87 -29.85 -30.75
N MET A 722 8.64 -28.88 -29.85
CA MET A 722 9.72 -28.02 -29.31
C MET A 722 10.77 -28.84 -28.54
N LEU A 723 10.34 -29.81 -27.75
CA LEU A 723 11.23 -30.72 -27.00
C LEU A 723 12.10 -31.60 -27.92
N SER A 724 11.55 -32.08 -29.03
CA SER A 724 12.30 -32.88 -30.00
C SER A 724 13.22 -32.03 -30.89
N CYS A 725 12.75 -30.87 -31.38
CA CYS A 725 13.50 -30.02 -32.31
C CYS A 725 14.55 -29.13 -31.62
N GLU A 726 14.21 -28.49 -30.50
CA GLU A 726 15.07 -27.47 -29.86
C GLU A 726 15.88 -28.04 -28.69
N ALA A 727 15.36 -29.04 -27.96
CA ALA A 727 16.07 -29.68 -26.85
C ALA A 727 16.71 -31.04 -27.20
N HIS A 728 16.54 -31.52 -28.44
CA HIS A 728 17.09 -32.79 -28.96
C HIS A 728 16.79 -34.03 -28.09
N LEU A 729 15.61 -34.09 -27.50
CA LEU A 729 15.18 -35.22 -26.67
C LEU A 729 14.76 -36.43 -27.54
N SER A 730 15.03 -37.65 -27.08
CA SER A 730 14.59 -38.87 -27.78
C SER A 730 13.08 -39.08 -27.64
N ASN A 731 12.45 -39.66 -28.67
CA ASN A 731 11.01 -39.98 -28.63
C ASN A 731 10.64 -40.89 -27.46
N GLU A 732 11.54 -41.80 -27.05
CA GLU A 732 11.35 -42.64 -25.87
C GLU A 732 11.27 -41.82 -24.56
N THR A 733 12.10 -40.79 -24.43
CA THR A 733 12.08 -39.87 -23.28
C THR A 733 10.80 -39.04 -23.27
N ILE A 734 10.36 -38.56 -24.44
CA ILE A 734 9.12 -37.79 -24.58
C ILE A 734 7.90 -38.64 -24.21
N SER A 735 7.83 -39.91 -24.63
CA SER A 735 6.73 -40.81 -24.26
C SER A 735 6.72 -41.16 -22.76
N LYS A 736 7.89 -41.37 -22.14
CA LYS A 736 7.99 -41.56 -20.68
C LYS A 736 7.52 -40.30 -19.93
N LEU A 737 7.88 -39.13 -20.43
CA LEU A 737 7.46 -37.85 -19.86
C LEU A 737 5.96 -37.61 -20.02
N GLU A 738 5.37 -37.95 -21.16
CA GLU A 738 3.93 -37.90 -21.37
C GLU A 738 3.17 -38.80 -20.39
N HIS A 739 3.68 -40.02 -20.14
CA HIS A 739 3.08 -40.92 -19.16
C HIS A 739 3.20 -40.37 -17.73
N PHE A 740 4.37 -39.84 -17.37
CA PHE A 740 4.61 -39.22 -16.06
C PHE A 740 3.68 -38.04 -15.79
N LEU A 741 3.45 -37.16 -16.79
CA LEU A 741 2.61 -35.98 -16.64
C LEU A 741 1.11 -36.27 -16.62
N LYS A 742 0.65 -37.38 -17.23
CA LYS A 742 -0.77 -37.73 -17.30
C LYS A 742 -1.31 -38.39 -16.02
N VAL A 743 -0.42 -38.87 -15.15
CA VAL A 743 -0.80 -39.52 -13.90
C VAL A 743 -0.98 -38.43 -12.83
N GLN A 744 -2.23 -38.08 -12.55
CA GLN A 744 -2.63 -37.10 -11.54
C GLN A 744 -3.40 -37.78 -10.40
N GLY A 745 -3.35 -37.18 -9.21
CA GLY A 745 -4.17 -37.63 -8.07
C GLY A 745 -5.67 -37.40 -8.31
N ASP A 746 -6.52 -38.04 -7.52
CA ASP A 746 -7.98 -37.97 -7.59
C ASP A 746 -8.60 -37.04 -6.53
N GLY A 747 -7.76 -36.32 -5.76
CA GLY A 747 -8.20 -35.44 -4.67
C GLY A 747 -8.59 -36.17 -3.39
N ALA A 748 -8.57 -37.50 -3.36
CA ALA A 748 -8.69 -38.26 -2.13
C ALA A 748 -7.31 -38.50 -1.52
N ALA A 749 -7.20 -38.44 -0.18
CA ALA A 749 -5.95 -38.75 0.52
C ALA A 749 -5.39 -40.14 0.13
N ILE A 750 -6.28 -41.11 -0.10
CA ILE A 750 -5.93 -42.48 -0.52
C ILE A 750 -5.42 -42.52 -1.96
N GLY A 751 -6.05 -41.81 -2.90
CA GLY A 751 -5.60 -41.82 -4.29
C GLY A 751 -4.29 -41.05 -4.49
N ASN A 752 -4.10 -39.94 -3.76
CA ASN A 752 -2.80 -39.25 -3.70
C ASN A 752 -1.70 -40.15 -3.10
N ALA A 753 -1.99 -40.90 -2.01
CA ALA A 753 -1.04 -41.82 -1.41
C ALA A 753 -0.66 -42.96 -2.37
N THR A 754 -1.66 -43.54 -3.05
CA THR A 754 -1.47 -44.61 -4.05
C THR A 754 -0.59 -44.15 -5.21
N LEU A 755 -0.79 -42.91 -5.68
CA LEU A 755 0.04 -42.29 -6.72
C LEU A 755 1.50 -42.15 -6.26
N LEU A 756 1.74 -41.70 -5.03
CA LEU A 756 3.09 -41.60 -4.48
C LEU A 756 3.74 -42.98 -4.29
N ASP A 757 2.98 -44.02 -3.95
CA ASP A 757 3.49 -45.40 -3.84
C ASP A 757 3.95 -45.96 -5.20
N VAL A 758 3.24 -45.63 -6.30
CA VAL A 758 3.66 -45.98 -7.66
C VAL A 758 5.02 -45.38 -8.00
N TYR A 759 5.26 -44.11 -7.63
CA TYR A 759 6.53 -43.45 -7.90
C TYR A 759 7.67 -43.89 -6.95
N ASP A 760 7.37 -44.17 -5.69
CA ASP A 760 8.36 -44.63 -4.69
C ASP A 760 8.86 -46.06 -4.99
N GLY A 761 8.00 -46.89 -5.60
CA GLY A 761 8.32 -48.24 -6.07
C GLY A 761 9.15 -48.29 -7.36
N ASP A 762 9.30 -47.17 -8.09
CA ASP A 762 10.08 -47.13 -9.32
C ASP A 762 11.59 -47.06 -9.02
N SER A 763 12.30 -48.11 -9.42
CA SER A 763 13.76 -48.26 -9.26
C SER A 763 14.59 -47.15 -9.93
N ALA A 764 13.99 -46.37 -10.85
CA ALA A 764 14.65 -45.28 -11.56
C ALA A 764 14.78 -43.98 -10.75
N PHE A 765 14.10 -43.84 -9.60
CA PHE A 765 14.15 -42.63 -8.79
C PHE A 765 15.39 -42.57 -7.87
N SER A 766 16.16 -41.48 -7.99
CA SER A 766 17.30 -41.20 -7.10
C SER A 766 16.87 -41.02 -5.63
N ASN A 767 17.79 -41.20 -4.68
CA ASN A 767 17.54 -40.99 -3.24
C ASN A 767 16.93 -39.60 -2.93
N GLN A 768 17.27 -38.57 -3.71
CA GLN A 768 16.72 -37.22 -3.57
C GLN A 768 15.26 -37.10 -4.05
N GLY A 769 14.83 -37.92 -5.01
CA GLY A 769 13.42 -37.99 -5.42
C GLY A 769 12.54 -38.63 -4.34
N LYS A 770 13.08 -39.63 -3.63
CA LYS A 770 12.40 -40.26 -2.48
C LYS A 770 12.20 -39.31 -1.31
N GLU A 771 13.14 -38.40 -1.08
CA GLU A 771 13.00 -37.31 -0.11
C GLU A 771 11.82 -36.40 -0.46
N ALA A 772 11.69 -35.97 -1.73
CA ALA A 772 10.57 -35.16 -2.18
C ALA A 772 9.20 -35.88 -2.03
N ILE A 773 9.14 -37.18 -2.29
CA ILE A 773 7.94 -38.00 -2.06
C ILE A 773 7.59 -38.06 -0.56
N ALA A 774 8.59 -38.26 0.30
CA ALA A 774 8.40 -38.28 1.75
C ALA A 774 7.87 -36.94 2.28
N GLU A 775 8.37 -35.82 1.76
CA GLU A 775 7.89 -34.48 2.10
C GLU A 775 6.43 -34.27 1.67
N LEU A 776 6.04 -34.71 0.47
CA LEU A 776 4.64 -34.66 0.02
C LEU A 776 3.72 -35.54 0.87
N ARG A 777 4.16 -36.75 1.26
CA ARG A 777 3.38 -37.59 2.19
C ARG A 777 3.16 -36.89 3.53
N LEU A 778 4.20 -36.23 4.06
CA LEU A 778 4.09 -35.49 5.32
C LEU A 778 3.14 -34.29 5.20
N LEU A 779 3.17 -33.57 4.07
CA LEU A 779 2.23 -32.50 3.78
C LEU A 779 0.78 -33.01 3.79
N LEU A 780 0.49 -34.10 3.07
CA LEU A 780 -0.84 -34.70 3.02
C LEU A 780 -1.34 -35.13 4.41
N HIS A 781 -0.46 -35.65 5.25
CA HIS A 781 -0.80 -35.97 6.64
C HIS A 781 -1.21 -34.74 7.46
N TYR A 782 -0.48 -33.62 7.34
CA TYR A 782 -0.86 -32.37 8.02
C TYR A 782 -2.12 -31.74 7.43
N CYS A 783 -2.33 -31.83 6.11
CA CYS A 783 -3.58 -31.41 5.46
C CYS A 783 -4.79 -32.19 6.00
N ALA A 784 -4.66 -33.50 6.23
CA ALA A 784 -5.72 -34.30 6.84
C ALA A 784 -6.02 -33.88 8.29
N LEU A 785 -5.00 -33.54 9.09
CA LEU A 785 -5.21 -33.01 10.45
C LEU A 785 -5.93 -31.65 10.47
N HIS A 786 -5.82 -30.89 9.39
CA HIS A 786 -6.53 -29.63 9.20
C HIS A 786 -7.87 -29.76 8.47
N ASN A 787 -8.31 -31.00 8.13
CA ASN A 787 -9.52 -31.29 7.37
C ASN A 787 -9.57 -30.59 5.99
N ILE A 788 -8.43 -30.49 5.30
CA ILE A 788 -8.32 -29.87 3.96
C ILE A 788 -7.87 -30.84 2.87
N ASP A 789 -7.72 -32.13 3.19
CA ASP A 789 -7.20 -33.15 2.28
C ASP A 789 -8.05 -33.31 1.01
N SER A 790 -9.38 -33.12 1.11
CA SER A 790 -10.31 -33.20 -0.03
C SER A 790 -10.09 -32.13 -1.11
N TYR A 791 -9.36 -31.05 -0.79
CA TYR A 791 -9.08 -29.96 -1.73
C TYR A 791 -7.70 -30.11 -2.40
N VAL A 792 -6.85 -31.02 -1.93
CA VAL A 792 -5.44 -31.10 -2.35
C VAL A 792 -5.23 -32.26 -3.31
N VAL A 793 -4.66 -31.97 -4.48
CA VAL A 793 -4.35 -32.94 -5.53
C VAL A 793 -2.87 -32.88 -5.85
N VAL A 794 -2.20 -34.03 -5.89
CA VAL A 794 -0.81 -34.10 -6.35
C VAL A 794 -0.81 -34.11 -7.88
N ASP A 795 -0.21 -33.08 -8.49
CA ASP A 795 -0.10 -32.91 -9.95
C ASP A 795 1.37 -32.81 -10.37
N PRO A 796 1.99 -33.93 -10.81
CA PRO A 796 3.39 -33.96 -11.26
C PRO A 796 3.67 -33.07 -12.48
N SER A 797 2.63 -32.62 -13.20
CA SER A 797 2.77 -31.74 -14.35
C SER A 797 3.03 -30.27 -14.02
N LEU A 798 2.88 -29.90 -12.75
CA LEU A 798 3.08 -28.54 -12.31
C LEU A 798 4.58 -28.16 -12.36
N VAL A 799 4.90 -27.14 -13.17
CA VAL A 799 6.27 -26.61 -13.31
C VAL A 799 6.38 -25.29 -12.52
N PRO A 800 7.46 -25.06 -11.75
CA PRO A 800 7.65 -23.80 -11.04
C PRO A 800 7.71 -22.64 -12.02
N ARG A 801 6.94 -21.57 -11.77
CA ARG A 801 6.92 -20.36 -12.61
C ARG A 801 8.22 -19.55 -12.49
N PHE A 802 8.79 -19.51 -11.30
CA PHE A 802 10.01 -18.77 -10.99
C PHE A 802 11.12 -19.73 -10.58
N SER A 803 12.35 -19.44 -10.99
CA SER A 803 13.53 -20.28 -10.71
C SER A 803 13.99 -20.27 -9.24
N TYR A 804 13.45 -19.35 -8.42
CA TYR A 804 13.83 -19.25 -7.01
C TYR A 804 13.14 -20.28 -6.09
N TYR A 805 12.15 -21.02 -6.59
CA TYR A 805 11.49 -22.07 -5.80
C TYR A 805 12.44 -23.26 -5.60
N THR A 806 12.50 -23.78 -4.37
CA THR A 806 13.46 -24.84 -3.98
C THR A 806 12.81 -26.08 -3.39
N GLY A 807 11.48 -26.16 -3.33
CA GLY A 807 10.77 -27.23 -2.64
C GLY A 807 9.36 -27.45 -3.20
N MET A 808 8.37 -27.49 -2.30
CA MET A 808 6.96 -27.62 -2.67
C MET A 808 6.48 -26.39 -3.46
N ILE A 809 5.67 -26.62 -4.50
CA ILE A 809 5.01 -25.60 -5.32
C ILE A 809 3.55 -25.96 -5.48
N PHE A 810 2.69 -24.95 -5.59
CA PHE A 810 1.27 -25.18 -5.76
C PHE A 810 0.55 -24.07 -6.51
N ILE A 811 -0.58 -24.44 -7.10
CA ILE A 811 -1.53 -23.52 -7.72
C ILE A 811 -2.94 -23.84 -7.23
N VAL A 812 -3.78 -22.82 -7.18
CA VAL A 812 -5.19 -22.95 -6.80
C VAL A 812 -6.02 -22.65 -8.03
N ARG A 813 -6.80 -23.65 -8.46
CA ARG A 813 -7.69 -23.57 -9.61
C ARG A 813 -9.15 -23.52 -9.16
N ILE A 814 -9.94 -22.70 -9.83
CA ILE A 814 -11.40 -22.72 -9.72
C ILE A 814 -11.96 -23.31 -11.00
N GLU A 815 -12.90 -24.25 -10.86
CA GLU A 815 -13.58 -24.91 -11.98
C GLU A 815 -15.07 -24.53 -12.03
N ASN A 816 -15.57 -24.28 -13.24
CA ASN A 816 -16.99 -24.27 -13.61
C ASN A 816 -17.90 -23.53 -12.61
N TYR A 817 -17.69 -22.23 -12.44
CA TYR A 817 -18.62 -21.35 -11.71
C TYR A 817 -19.57 -20.66 -12.69
N GLY A 818 -20.87 -20.96 -12.59
CA GLY A 818 -21.95 -20.39 -13.41
C GLY A 818 -22.37 -21.30 -14.56
N ALA A 819 -23.38 -22.15 -14.35
CA ALA A 819 -24.01 -22.90 -15.43
C ALA A 819 -24.91 -21.96 -16.27
N GLY A 820 -24.39 -21.44 -17.37
CA GLY A 820 -25.09 -20.56 -18.34
C GLY A 820 -24.12 -19.90 -19.33
N GLU A 821 -24.59 -19.38 -20.47
CA GLU A 821 -23.78 -18.71 -21.52
C GLU A 821 -22.93 -17.57 -20.94
N GLY A 822 -21.70 -17.90 -20.56
CA GLY A 822 -20.78 -17.04 -19.82
C GLY A 822 -19.79 -17.85 -18.97
N ASP A 823 -19.45 -19.06 -19.41
CA ASP A 823 -18.62 -20.01 -18.67
C ASP A 823 -17.31 -19.34 -18.24
N CYS A 824 -16.98 -19.50 -16.96
CA CYS A 824 -15.66 -19.17 -16.46
C CYS A 824 -14.76 -20.39 -16.75
N PRO A 825 -13.90 -20.38 -17.79
CA PRO A 825 -12.94 -21.46 -17.99
C PRO A 825 -12.05 -21.58 -16.75
N SER A 826 -11.52 -22.78 -16.50
CA SER A 826 -10.68 -23.06 -15.33
C SER A 826 -9.62 -21.96 -15.15
N SER A 827 -9.68 -21.25 -14.03
CA SER A 827 -8.83 -20.09 -13.76
C SER A 827 -7.91 -20.33 -12.57
N VAL A 828 -6.72 -19.74 -12.59
CA VAL A 828 -5.76 -19.86 -11.49
C VAL A 828 -5.82 -18.58 -10.65
N ILE A 829 -6.36 -18.71 -9.44
CA ILE A 829 -6.59 -17.57 -8.51
C ILE A 829 -5.47 -17.36 -7.50
N ALA A 830 -4.64 -18.38 -7.25
CA ALA A 830 -3.49 -18.24 -6.36
C ALA A 830 -2.35 -19.17 -6.78
N ARG A 831 -1.12 -18.77 -6.46
CA ARG A 831 0.10 -19.53 -6.72
C ARG A 831 1.05 -19.37 -5.54
N GLY A 832 1.80 -20.43 -5.21
CA GLY A 832 2.75 -20.38 -4.10
C GLY A 832 3.79 -21.48 -4.14
N GLY A 833 4.69 -21.45 -3.16
CA GLY A 833 5.71 -22.47 -2.97
C GLY A 833 6.82 -22.07 -1.98
N ARG A 834 7.75 -22.99 -1.77
CA ARG A 834 8.93 -22.84 -0.90
C ARG A 834 10.11 -22.19 -1.62
N TYR A 835 10.75 -21.22 -0.98
CA TYR A 835 11.85 -20.43 -1.55
C TYR A 835 13.03 -20.24 -0.57
N ASP A 836 13.39 -21.30 0.18
CA ASP A 836 14.38 -21.26 1.27
C ASP A 836 15.75 -20.65 0.90
N ALA A 837 16.17 -20.77 -0.37
CA ALA A 837 17.46 -20.26 -0.83
C ALA A 837 17.43 -18.77 -1.18
N LEU A 838 16.25 -18.16 -1.35
CA LEU A 838 16.11 -16.80 -1.85
C LEU A 838 16.73 -15.75 -0.91
N VAL A 839 16.51 -15.88 0.40
CA VAL A 839 17.09 -14.96 1.40
C VAL A 839 18.62 -15.00 1.39
N SER A 840 19.20 -16.18 1.10
CA SER A 840 20.65 -16.35 1.04
C SER A 840 21.31 -15.54 -0.09
N MET A 841 20.54 -15.14 -1.11
CA MET A 841 21.02 -14.31 -2.23
C MET A 841 21.41 -12.90 -1.76
N PHE A 842 20.72 -12.39 -0.74
CA PHE A 842 20.90 -11.04 -0.19
C PHE A 842 21.86 -11.01 1.01
N SER A 843 22.36 -12.17 1.48
CA SER A 843 23.18 -12.26 2.69
C SER A 843 24.63 -12.57 2.39
N SER A 844 25.55 -11.77 2.94
CA SER A 844 27.00 -12.05 2.83
C SER A 844 27.41 -13.38 3.50
N LYS A 845 26.61 -13.88 4.45
CA LYS A 845 26.87 -15.14 5.18
C LYS A 845 26.23 -16.37 4.51
N LYS A 846 25.52 -16.21 3.38
CA LYS A 846 24.74 -17.28 2.71
C LYS A 846 23.86 -18.08 3.69
N GLN A 847 23.26 -17.42 4.67
CA GLN A 847 22.36 -18.09 5.60
C GLN A 847 21.08 -18.49 4.85
N ARG A 848 20.76 -19.79 4.85
CA ARG A 848 19.47 -20.30 4.34
C ARG A 848 18.40 -20.01 5.39
N VAL A 849 17.28 -19.43 4.96
CA VAL A 849 16.12 -19.16 5.82
C VAL A 849 14.94 -19.87 5.20
N PRO A 850 14.51 -21.02 5.78
CA PRO A 850 13.33 -21.71 5.30
C PRO A 850 12.15 -20.76 5.18
N SER A 851 11.55 -20.69 3.99
CA SER A 851 10.46 -19.75 3.71
C SER A 851 9.45 -20.35 2.73
N VAL A 852 8.16 -20.17 3.01
CA VAL A 852 7.05 -20.57 2.15
C VAL A 852 6.06 -19.43 2.04
N GLY A 853 5.41 -19.28 0.89
CA GLY A 853 4.35 -18.30 0.74
C GLY A 853 3.53 -18.50 -0.51
N PHE A 854 2.50 -17.69 -0.64
CA PHE A 854 1.62 -17.65 -1.80
C PHE A 854 1.11 -16.25 -2.06
N SER A 855 0.60 -16.06 -3.28
CA SER A 855 0.03 -14.81 -3.75
C SER A 855 -1.34 -15.09 -4.36
N PHE A 856 -2.37 -14.38 -3.87
CA PHE A 856 -3.67 -14.30 -4.53
C PHE A 856 -3.61 -13.31 -5.69
N ASP A 857 -4.15 -13.72 -6.83
CA ASP A 857 -4.51 -12.83 -7.93
C ASP A 857 -5.85 -12.18 -7.58
N VAL A 858 -5.80 -10.97 -7.04
CA VAL A 858 -6.97 -10.28 -6.49
C VAL A 858 -7.94 -9.90 -7.61
N ASP A 859 -7.43 -9.53 -8.78
CA ASP A 859 -8.25 -9.13 -9.92
C ASP A 859 -9.05 -10.33 -10.45
N GLU A 860 -8.41 -11.50 -10.54
CA GLU A 860 -9.09 -12.74 -10.93
C GLU A 860 -10.08 -13.21 -9.86
N LEU A 861 -9.73 -13.11 -8.58
CA LEU A 861 -10.64 -13.45 -7.48
C LEU A 861 -11.89 -12.56 -7.47
N LYS A 862 -11.72 -11.25 -7.72
CA LYS A 862 -12.85 -10.30 -7.88
C LYS A 862 -13.72 -10.67 -9.07
N ARG A 863 -13.12 -11.05 -10.20
CA ARG A 863 -13.85 -11.49 -11.41
C ARG A 863 -14.73 -12.70 -11.10
N VAL A 864 -14.16 -13.74 -10.48
CA VAL A 864 -14.90 -14.96 -10.10
C VAL A 864 -16.01 -14.66 -9.10
N TYR A 865 -15.74 -13.81 -8.10
CA TYR A 865 -16.73 -13.44 -7.09
C TYR A 865 -17.93 -12.69 -7.69
N ARG A 866 -17.70 -11.75 -8.62
CA ARG A 866 -18.77 -11.02 -9.32
C ARG A 866 -19.68 -11.93 -10.14
N ILE A 867 -19.10 -12.91 -10.84
CA ILE A 867 -19.84 -13.93 -11.59
C ILE A 867 -20.72 -14.76 -10.62
N LYS A 868 -20.16 -15.19 -9.48
CA LYS A 868 -20.90 -15.96 -8.46
C LYS A 868 -22.14 -15.23 -7.95
N GLU A 869 -22.03 -13.95 -7.62
CA GLU A 869 -23.15 -13.16 -7.09
C GLU A 869 -24.19 -12.81 -8.18
N LYS A 870 -23.97 -13.20 -9.45
CA LYS A 870 -24.76 -12.76 -10.62
C LYS A 870 -24.89 -11.23 -10.69
N VAL A 871 -23.89 -10.55 -10.17
CA VAL A 871 -23.80 -9.09 -10.17
C VAL A 871 -23.11 -8.71 -11.48
N GLU A 872 -23.79 -8.93 -12.60
CA GLU A 872 -23.31 -8.43 -13.89
C GLU A 872 -23.51 -6.91 -14.01
N ASN A 873 -24.44 -6.33 -13.25
CA ASN A 873 -24.75 -4.91 -13.27
C ASN A 873 -25.41 -4.44 -11.96
N LEU A 874 -24.71 -4.52 -10.81
CA LEU A 874 -24.98 -3.47 -9.82
C LEU A 874 -24.23 -2.23 -10.33
N PRO A 875 -24.90 -1.08 -10.52
CA PRO A 875 -24.17 0.13 -10.79
C PRO A 875 -23.19 0.34 -9.63
N ASN A 876 -21.93 0.66 -9.93
CA ASN A 876 -20.95 1.19 -8.97
C ASN A 876 -21.41 2.56 -8.37
N HIS A 877 -22.72 2.84 -8.36
CA HIS A 877 -23.33 4.14 -8.14
C HIS A 877 -24.25 4.19 -6.91
N LEU A 878 -24.33 3.15 -6.09
CA LEU A 878 -24.96 3.32 -4.78
C LEU A 878 -24.10 4.29 -3.97
N LEU A 879 -24.64 5.48 -3.71
CA LEU A 879 -24.00 6.45 -2.84
C LEU A 879 -23.88 5.83 -1.45
N GLU A 880 -22.71 6.00 -0.83
CA GLU A 880 -22.49 5.58 0.55
C GLU A 880 -23.30 6.41 1.56
N THR A 881 -23.95 7.47 1.08
CA THR A 881 -24.78 8.39 1.85
C THR A 881 -25.95 7.65 2.49
N GLU A 882 -25.99 7.66 3.82
CA GLU A 882 -27.10 7.11 4.59
C GLU A 882 -28.17 8.17 4.83
N VAL A 883 -27.77 9.43 4.95
CA VAL A 883 -28.65 10.54 5.30
C VAL A 883 -28.41 11.73 4.38
N VAL A 884 -29.46 12.30 3.80
CA VAL A 884 -29.41 13.62 3.16
C VAL A 884 -30.12 14.64 4.03
N VAL A 885 -29.48 15.77 4.29
CA VAL A 885 -30.07 16.89 5.04
C VAL A 885 -30.66 17.92 4.07
N ALA A 886 -31.95 18.14 4.16
CA ALA A 886 -32.78 19.04 3.37
C ALA A 886 -33.41 20.14 4.25
N SER A 887 -33.82 21.25 3.64
CA SER A 887 -34.58 22.30 4.33
C SER A 887 -35.83 22.69 3.56
N THR A 888 -36.89 23.09 4.27
CA THR A 888 -38.12 23.57 3.62
C THR A 888 -37.96 24.92 2.93
N THR A 889 -37.02 25.76 3.40
CA THR A 889 -36.67 27.05 2.81
C THR A 889 -35.17 27.22 2.63
N GLY A 890 -34.77 28.10 1.70
CA GLY A 890 -33.35 28.31 1.34
C GLY A 890 -32.54 29.10 2.38
N ASP A 891 -33.20 29.72 3.36
CA ASP A 891 -32.56 30.63 4.33
C ASP A 891 -31.98 29.90 5.56
N LEU A 892 -32.22 28.60 5.73
CA LEU A 892 -31.75 27.77 6.85
C LEU A 892 -30.38 27.11 6.58
N LEU A 893 -29.53 27.71 5.74
CA LEU A 893 -28.27 27.09 5.32
C LEU A 893 -27.31 26.83 6.50
N ALA A 894 -27.22 27.75 7.46
CA ALA A 894 -26.35 27.61 8.62
C ALA A 894 -26.81 26.45 9.53
N ASP A 895 -28.11 26.39 9.84
CA ASP A 895 -28.70 25.34 10.67
C ASP A 895 -28.55 23.95 10.02
N ARG A 896 -28.62 23.85 8.68
CA ARG A 896 -28.31 22.60 7.95
C ARG A 896 -26.86 22.18 8.13
N GLN A 897 -25.92 23.13 8.07
CA GLN A 897 -24.48 22.85 8.22
C GLN A 897 -24.14 22.42 9.66
N GLU A 898 -24.79 23.01 10.67
CA GLU A 898 -24.66 22.58 12.07
C GLU A 898 -25.15 21.15 12.27
N LEU A 899 -26.38 20.84 11.81
CA LEU A 899 -26.92 19.49 11.87
C LEU A 899 -26.04 18.47 11.12
N LEU A 900 -25.49 18.86 9.97
CA LEU A 900 -24.58 18.02 9.21
C LEU A 900 -23.29 17.72 9.99
N CYS A 901 -22.74 18.72 10.70
CA CYS A 901 -21.59 18.52 11.58
C CYS A 901 -21.91 17.56 12.74
N GLU A 902 -23.08 17.67 13.36
CA GLU A 902 -23.51 16.75 14.43
C GLU A 902 -23.63 15.30 13.93
N LEU A 903 -24.13 15.11 12.72
CA LEU A 903 -24.21 13.79 12.08
C LEU A 903 -22.81 13.23 11.79
N TRP A 904 -21.89 14.04 11.29
CA TRP A 904 -20.50 13.63 11.04
C TRP A 904 -19.75 13.31 12.33
N ASP A 905 -19.93 14.10 13.38
CA ASP A 905 -19.34 13.87 14.70
C ASP A 905 -19.89 12.57 15.34
N SER A 906 -21.15 12.24 15.04
CA SER A 906 -21.78 10.96 15.42
C SER A 906 -21.34 9.77 14.53
N GLY A 907 -20.57 10.02 13.48
CA GLY A 907 -20.08 9.00 12.53
C GLY A 907 -21.10 8.53 11.49
N LEU A 908 -22.21 9.26 11.32
CA LEU A 908 -23.21 8.97 10.30
C LEU A 908 -22.78 9.52 8.93
N LYS A 909 -23.01 8.73 7.88
CA LYS A 909 -22.67 9.13 6.50
C LYS A 909 -23.73 10.09 5.97
N ALA A 910 -23.45 11.39 6.09
CA ALA A 910 -24.41 12.44 5.77
C ALA A 910 -23.87 13.40 4.70
N GLU A 911 -24.77 13.88 3.83
CA GLU A 911 -24.44 14.86 2.78
C GLU A 911 -25.58 15.88 2.61
N MET A 912 -25.24 17.08 2.15
CA MET A 912 -26.20 18.08 1.65
C MET A 912 -26.20 18.07 0.13
N CYS A 913 -27.37 18.16 -0.50
CA CYS A 913 -27.47 18.17 -1.95
C CYS A 913 -26.93 19.49 -2.51
N SER A 914 -25.74 19.47 -3.12
CA SER A 914 -25.07 20.67 -3.62
C SER A 914 -25.78 21.36 -4.81
N TYR A 915 -26.79 20.72 -5.39
CA TYR A 915 -27.46 21.18 -6.62
C TYR A 915 -28.87 21.73 -6.42
N SER A 916 -29.45 21.60 -5.23
CA SER A 916 -30.83 21.99 -4.99
C SER A 916 -31.09 22.30 -3.52
N ASN A 917 -31.91 23.33 -3.29
CA ASN A 917 -32.47 23.66 -1.98
C ASN A 917 -33.97 23.34 -1.92
N TYR A 918 -34.44 22.46 -2.81
CA TYR A 918 -35.83 22.05 -2.89
C TYR A 918 -35.97 20.59 -2.46
N VAL A 919 -36.65 20.37 -1.34
CA VAL A 919 -36.89 19.05 -0.73
C VAL A 919 -37.40 18.02 -1.74
N GLY A 920 -38.24 18.42 -2.69
CA GLY A 920 -38.75 17.51 -3.74
C GLY A 920 -37.67 16.99 -4.69
N VAL A 921 -36.68 17.81 -5.03
CA VAL A 921 -35.53 17.41 -5.85
C VAL A 921 -34.53 16.59 -5.02
N GLU A 922 -34.34 16.94 -3.75
CA GLU A 922 -33.48 16.19 -2.82
C GLU A 922 -34.04 14.80 -2.52
N ALA A 923 -35.37 14.67 -2.39
CA ALA A 923 -36.04 13.38 -2.26
C ALA A 923 -35.87 12.53 -3.53
N LYS A 924 -35.99 13.13 -4.72
CA LYS A 924 -35.74 12.44 -5.99
C LYS A 924 -34.28 12.02 -6.12
N TYR A 925 -33.35 12.86 -5.69
CA TYR A 925 -31.93 12.52 -5.60
C TYR A 925 -31.69 11.32 -4.67
N CYS A 926 -32.37 11.27 -3.52
CA CYS A 926 -32.29 10.12 -2.62
C CYS A 926 -32.82 8.84 -3.29
N GLU A 927 -33.93 8.92 -4.03
CA GLU A 927 -34.49 7.80 -4.78
C GLU A 927 -33.55 7.30 -5.90
N GLU A 928 -33.00 8.22 -6.70
CA GLU A 928 -32.10 7.90 -7.83
C GLU A 928 -30.77 7.30 -7.38
N ASN A 929 -30.28 7.69 -6.20
CA ASN A 929 -29.00 7.27 -5.67
C ASN A 929 -29.08 6.21 -4.56
N GLY A 930 -30.30 5.77 -4.20
CA GLY A 930 -30.54 4.74 -3.20
C GLY A 930 -30.29 5.16 -1.75
N VAL A 931 -30.33 6.46 -1.45
CA VAL A 931 -30.15 6.98 -0.08
C VAL A 931 -31.35 6.61 0.79
N PRO A 932 -31.15 5.97 1.95
CA PRO A 932 -32.24 5.42 2.73
C PRO A 932 -33.02 6.50 3.51
N LEU A 933 -32.37 7.56 3.99
CA LEU A 933 -32.96 8.53 4.90
C LEU A 933 -32.84 9.97 4.37
N LEU A 934 -33.94 10.71 4.46
CA LEU A 934 -34.00 12.15 4.21
C LEU A 934 -34.40 12.85 5.52
N LEU A 935 -33.54 13.75 6.01
CA LEU A 935 -33.83 14.65 7.13
C LEU A 935 -34.26 16.00 6.59
N THR A 936 -35.46 16.46 6.93
CA THR A 936 -35.99 17.77 6.54
C THR A 936 -36.04 18.68 7.76
N LEU A 937 -35.31 19.79 7.69
CA LEU A 937 -35.35 20.87 8.66
C LEU A 937 -36.44 21.88 8.29
N ASN A 938 -37.34 22.16 9.23
CA ASN A 938 -38.41 23.14 9.09
C ASN A 938 -38.08 24.47 9.80
N GLU A 939 -38.76 25.56 9.43
CA GLU A 939 -38.54 26.90 9.99
C GLU A 939 -38.86 27.03 11.49
N ASP A 940 -39.68 26.12 12.03
CA ASP A 940 -40.00 26.00 13.45
C ASP A 940 -38.90 25.27 14.25
N GLY A 941 -37.79 24.91 13.60
CA GLY A 941 -36.69 24.16 14.22
C GLY A 941 -37.03 22.67 14.43
N THR A 942 -38.12 22.17 13.84
CA THR A 942 -38.43 20.74 13.87
C THR A 942 -37.66 19.99 12.79
N VAL A 943 -37.13 18.82 13.15
CA VAL A 943 -36.43 17.92 12.23
C VAL A 943 -37.30 16.70 11.96
N LYS A 944 -37.66 16.49 10.69
CA LYS A 944 -38.45 15.34 10.24
C LYS A 944 -37.57 14.33 9.53
N LEU A 945 -37.75 13.05 9.81
CA LEU A 945 -37.09 11.95 9.12
C LEU A 945 -38.08 11.23 8.20
N LYS A 946 -37.64 10.95 6.99
CA LYS A 946 -38.37 10.14 6.01
C LYS A 946 -37.50 8.97 5.53
N ASP A 947 -37.98 7.74 5.72
CA ASP A 947 -37.37 6.54 5.11
C ASP A 947 -37.89 6.40 3.67
N ILE A 948 -37.01 6.65 2.70
CA ILE A 948 -37.33 6.65 1.28
C ILE A 948 -37.68 5.23 0.80
N ARG A 949 -37.16 4.18 1.44
CA ARG A 949 -37.36 2.78 1.01
C ARG A 949 -38.73 2.23 1.40
N LYS A 950 -39.29 2.71 2.52
CA LYS A 950 -40.54 2.17 3.09
C LYS A 950 -41.79 2.91 2.64
N LYS A 951 -41.66 4.03 1.90
CA LYS A 951 -42.77 4.97 1.61
C LYS A 951 -43.63 5.26 2.86
N SER A 952 -43.00 5.24 4.04
CA SER A 952 -43.66 5.45 5.33
C SER A 952 -43.87 6.94 5.60
N GLU A 953 -44.81 7.25 6.49
CA GLU A 953 -45.10 8.62 6.94
C GLU A 953 -43.85 9.29 7.56
N GLU A 954 -43.74 10.62 7.42
CA GLU A 954 -42.67 11.41 8.03
C GLU A 954 -42.76 11.33 9.55
N VAL A 955 -41.64 10.95 10.20
CA VAL A 955 -41.55 10.89 11.66
C VAL A 955 -40.80 12.11 12.15
N THR A 956 -41.43 12.92 13.00
CA THR A 956 -40.75 14.04 13.67
C THR A 956 -39.81 13.48 14.74
N ILE A 957 -38.51 13.78 14.63
CA ILE A 957 -37.48 13.24 15.55
C ILE A 957 -37.07 14.28 16.59
N TYR A 958 -37.19 15.56 16.27
CA TYR A 958 -36.79 16.65 17.17
C TYR A 958 -37.78 17.81 17.11
N GLU A 959 -38.18 18.33 18.28
CA GLU A 959 -38.96 19.56 18.46
C GLU A 959 -38.07 20.59 19.17
N ASN A 960 -37.73 21.68 18.49
CA ASN A 960 -36.82 22.78 18.90
C ASN A 960 -35.31 22.50 18.84
N ILE A 961 -34.67 22.85 17.73
CA ILE A 961 -33.29 23.36 17.75
C ILE A 961 -33.36 24.75 18.40
N SER A 962 -33.00 24.85 19.67
CA SER A 962 -33.04 26.10 20.42
C SER A 962 -32.15 27.14 19.75
N ARG A 963 -32.76 28.24 19.28
CA ARG A 963 -32.07 29.51 18.94
C ARG A 963 -31.48 30.16 20.19
N THR A 964 -30.53 29.52 20.84
CA THR A 964 -29.75 30.13 21.92
C THR A 964 -28.47 29.35 22.08
N SER A 965 -27.36 30.05 21.86
CA SER A 965 -26.06 29.77 22.44
C SER A 965 -26.19 29.33 23.89
N GLU A 966 -26.06 28.04 24.20
CA GLU A 966 -25.54 27.54 25.46
C GLU A 966 -25.29 26.03 25.35
N HIS A 967 -24.04 25.64 25.63
CA HIS A 967 -23.60 24.26 25.73
C HIS A 967 -24.46 23.46 26.71
N SER A 968 -25.10 22.37 26.26
CA SER A 968 -25.30 21.21 27.11
C SER A 968 -25.38 19.93 26.28
N SER A 969 -24.39 19.07 26.53
CA SER A 969 -24.26 17.69 26.08
C SER A 969 -25.45 16.81 26.46
N SER A 970 -26.04 16.13 25.48
CA SER A 970 -26.63 14.78 25.64
C SER A 970 -26.73 14.07 24.32
#